data_AF-A0A9P8M1X6-F1
#
_entry.id   AF-A0A9P8M1X6-F1
#
_cell.length_a   1.000
_cell.length_b   1.000
_cell.length_c   1.000
_cell.angle_alpha   90.00
_cell.angle_beta   90.00
_cell.angle_gamma   90.00
#
_symmetry.space_group_name_H-M   'P 1'
#
loop_
_entity.id
_entity.type
_entity.pdbx_description
1 polymer ?
#
loop_
_entity_poly.entity_id
_entity_poly.type
_entity_poly.pdbx_seq_one_letter_code
_entity_poly.pdbx_strand_id
1 'polypeptide(L)'
;MNDVPIEDTLDCGRNKKLSKQRDASPDLSTRLHAEPQKRQFAAFTTPEVGIGIDLDTSNPITTGDHDERFVPKETRHRVAGNHSDPVSALRITLFFKPWGRRLPVPSSILVSCHRSTWEASMLNNAIIAVAALAALRPVDAIWPVPQQISTGQDVLFVDKSIQVTYNGEPVSYDGRTGETKESPSSSSQVVHDAVARSLTAIFEHGLVPWMLNPPGSDFEPAVNDGAAKVTSLTITQTGEDNATVFKPLAGQVDESYSLRLEANGEASIEAVTSTGLVRGLESFTQLFFKHSSGDAFYTKQAPVSIQDAPRFPHRGLVLDLSRHWFAVDDIKRTIDGLAMNKMNVIHLHITNTQSWPLEIPALPKLAEKGRYAPGLTYSPEAIQDIQEYGVARGVQVLLEIDMPGHVGIDKAYPGLSVAYNEKPYDKYCAQPPCGALKLNNTDVENFISTLFDDLLPRLSPYSAYFHTGGDEYKATNSLLDPDLQTDNMTLLQPLLQRFLDHAHNNIRGHGLVPIVWEEMVEEWAADVGNDTVVQAWLGSASVAKLAAAGHKVIDSTFDVYYLDCGRGQWLDFKDGPSLDAAYPFADYCSPTKNWRLIYSHDPVENMTAEAAANVIGGEVAVWTEMIDPVSLDTLAWPRAAAAGEAWWSGRKDGEGNLRSVFTARPRLEEMRERMLARGVRGAVISQLFCGQSPLEDCAA
;
A
#
# COMPACT_ATOMS: atom_id res chain seq x y z
N MET A 1 -60.75 -21.93 0.00
CA MET A 1 -61.39 -22.11 -1.32
C MET A 1 -60.27 -22.19 -2.33
N ASN A 2 -60.11 -23.39 -2.92
CA ASN A 2 -59.65 -23.72 -4.28
C ASN A 2 -58.39 -23.03 -4.86
N ASP A 3 -57.53 -23.69 -5.64
CA ASP A 3 -57.23 -25.12 -5.85
C ASP A 3 -55.89 -25.20 -6.62
N VAL A 4 -55.27 -26.38 -6.69
CA VAL A 4 -54.04 -26.66 -7.47
C VAL A 4 -54.36 -26.71 -8.99
N PRO A 5 -53.37 -26.70 -9.90
CA PRO A 5 -52.84 -28.01 -10.34
C PRO A 5 -51.32 -28.07 -10.61
N ILE A 6 -50.82 -29.31 -10.52
CA ILE A 6 -49.52 -29.79 -11.01
C ILE A 6 -49.72 -30.28 -12.45
N GLU A 7 -48.70 -30.20 -13.32
CA GLU A 7 -48.62 -31.09 -14.49
C GLU A 7 -47.18 -31.54 -14.79
N ASP A 8 -46.98 -32.86 -14.82
CA ASP A 8 -45.79 -33.53 -15.35
C ASP A 8 -45.93 -33.72 -16.87
N THR A 9 -44.82 -33.68 -17.61
CA THR A 9 -44.73 -34.38 -18.91
C THR A 9 -43.37 -35.06 -19.12
N LEU A 10 -43.41 -36.38 -19.28
CA LEU A 10 -42.35 -37.21 -19.86
C LEU A 10 -42.53 -37.29 -21.38
N ASP A 11 -41.45 -37.32 -22.17
CA ASP A 11 -41.25 -38.41 -23.15
C ASP A 11 -39.77 -38.64 -23.54
N CYS A 12 -39.53 -39.74 -24.26
CA CYS A 12 -38.29 -40.51 -24.38
C CYS A 12 -37.41 -40.14 -25.61
N GLY A 13 -36.11 -40.50 -25.57
CA GLY A 13 -35.15 -40.19 -26.66
C GLY A 13 -34.06 -41.21 -27.07
N ARG A 14 -33.87 -42.34 -26.38
CA ARG A 14 -33.13 -43.57 -26.80
C ARG A 14 -31.69 -43.53 -27.41
N ASN A 15 -30.78 -44.22 -26.69
CA ASN A 15 -29.86 -45.29 -27.17
C ASN A 15 -28.73 -45.05 -28.21
N LYS A 16 -27.47 -45.29 -27.79
CA LYS A 16 -26.68 -46.55 -27.97
C LYS A 16 -25.28 -46.38 -27.30
N LYS A 17 -24.85 -47.14 -26.29
CA LYS A 17 -24.49 -48.59 -26.16
C LYS A 17 -23.09 -49.01 -26.67
N LEU A 18 -22.26 -49.48 -25.72
CA LEU A 18 -21.25 -50.58 -25.80
C LEU A 18 -19.96 -50.30 -26.61
N SER A 19 -18.75 -50.80 -26.28
CA SER A 19 -18.20 -51.66 -25.20
C SER A 19 -16.66 -51.41 -25.11
N LYS A 20 -15.78 -51.99 -24.26
CA LYS A 20 -15.63 -53.39 -23.77
C LYS A 20 -14.54 -53.49 -22.67
N GLN A 21 -14.51 -54.58 -21.91
CA GLN A 21 -13.56 -54.90 -20.83
C GLN A 21 -12.13 -55.26 -21.31
N ARG A 22 -11.10 -55.14 -20.45
CA ARG A 22 -10.49 -56.30 -19.73
C ARG A 22 -9.30 -55.96 -18.80
N ASP A 23 -9.36 -56.57 -17.62
CA ASP A 23 -8.31 -57.29 -16.87
C ASP A 23 -6.83 -56.82 -16.91
N ALA A 24 -6.27 -56.47 -15.75
CA ALA A 24 -5.40 -57.37 -14.98
C ALA A 24 -4.82 -56.71 -13.70
N SER A 25 -4.76 -57.48 -12.61
CA SER A 25 -3.88 -57.25 -11.45
C SER A 25 -2.84 -58.39 -11.43
N PRO A 26 -1.68 -58.22 -10.77
CA PRO A 26 -1.52 -59.03 -9.57
C PRO A 26 -0.81 -58.35 -8.39
N ASP A 27 -1.15 -58.85 -7.21
CA ASP A 27 -0.46 -58.71 -5.92
C ASP A 27 0.89 -59.47 -5.90
N LEU A 28 1.85 -59.00 -5.11
CA LEU A 28 2.84 -59.86 -4.44
C LEU A 28 3.60 -59.15 -3.32
N SER A 29 3.24 -59.48 -2.08
CA SER A 29 4.03 -59.18 -0.88
C SER A 29 5.35 -59.97 -0.79
N THR A 30 6.38 -59.41 -0.15
CA THR A 30 7.13 -60.11 0.94
C THR A 30 8.08 -59.19 1.71
N ARG A 31 8.20 -59.44 3.02
CA ARG A 31 9.19 -58.81 3.93
C ARG A 31 10.50 -59.61 3.92
N LEU A 32 11.61 -59.00 4.34
CA LEU A 32 12.59 -59.63 5.27
C LEU A 32 13.58 -58.61 5.87
N HIS A 33 14.13 -58.94 7.05
CA HIS A 33 14.98 -58.10 7.89
C HIS A 33 16.46 -58.07 7.45
N ALA A 34 17.20 -57.01 7.81
CA ALA A 34 18.28 -57.05 8.82
C ALA A 34 19.08 -55.73 8.92
N GLU A 35 19.67 -55.48 10.09
CA GLU A 35 20.38 -54.26 10.49
C GLU A 35 21.93 -54.46 10.45
N PRO A 36 22.79 -53.58 11.02
CA PRO A 36 23.74 -52.76 10.26
C PRO A 36 25.20 -53.26 10.27
N GLN A 37 26.06 -52.69 9.41
CA GLN A 37 27.52 -52.79 9.57
C GLN A 37 28.24 -51.45 9.50
N LYS A 38 28.98 -51.15 10.58
CA LYS A 38 30.05 -50.14 10.62
C LYS A 38 31.27 -50.62 9.83
N ARG A 39 31.94 -49.73 9.09
CA ARG A 39 33.39 -49.81 8.85
C ARG A 39 34.03 -48.42 8.85
N GLN A 40 35.03 -48.24 9.72
CA GLN A 40 36.05 -47.20 9.58
C GLN A 40 37.14 -47.71 8.63
N PHE A 41 37.86 -46.82 7.94
CA PHE A 41 39.34 -46.79 7.94
C PHE A 41 39.87 -45.51 7.24
N ALA A 42 40.84 -44.86 7.91
CA ALA A 42 41.98 -44.04 7.45
C ALA A 42 41.89 -43.31 6.10
N ALA A 43 41.97 -41.97 6.02
CA ALA A 43 43.04 -41.03 6.44
C ALA A 43 44.19 -40.86 5.42
N PHE A 44 44.31 -39.63 4.87
CA PHE A 44 45.51 -39.10 4.19
C PHE A 44 45.65 -37.59 4.45
N THR A 45 46.88 -37.18 4.76
CA THR A 45 47.40 -35.80 4.93
C THR A 45 47.84 -35.21 3.57
N THR A 46 48.04 -33.91 3.28
CA THR A 46 48.14 -32.59 3.99
C THR A 46 48.17 -31.49 2.86
N PRO A 47 48.33 -30.16 3.08
CA PRO A 47 48.52 -29.36 4.30
C PRO A 47 47.62 -28.10 4.45
N GLU A 48 47.75 -27.43 5.59
CA GLU A 48 47.21 -26.09 5.88
C GLU A 48 48.12 -24.97 5.32
N VAL A 49 47.53 -23.78 5.07
CA VAL A 49 48.24 -22.49 5.14
C VAL A 49 47.33 -21.54 5.94
N GLY A 50 47.79 -21.12 7.11
CA GLY A 50 47.06 -20.17 7.97
C GLY A 50 47.53 -18.73 7.77
N ILE A 51 46.62 -17.79 7.98
CA ILE A 51 46.93 -16.38 8.29
C ILE A 51 46.10 -16.03 9.53
N GLY A 52 46.77 -15.65 10.61
CA GLY A 52 46.13 -15.26 11.87
C GLY A 52 45.65 -13.82 11.85
N ILE A 53 44.67 -13.52 12.70
CA ILE A 53 44.24 -12.16 13.02
C ILE A 53 44.45 -11.99 14.53
N ASP A 54 45.33 -11.06 14.91
CA ASP A 54 45.52 -10.68 16.31
C ASP A 54 44.31 -9.93 16.86
N LEU A 55 43.91 -10.30 18.07
CA LEU A 55 43.00 -9.54 18.92
C LEU A 55 43.78 -9.16 20.18
N ASP A 56 44.12 -7.88 20.32
CA ASP A 56 44.69 -7.35 21.56
C ASP A 56 43.70 -6.39 22.25
N THR A 57 43.73 -6.38 23.58
CA THR A 57 42.74 -5.75 24.45
C THR A 57 43.41 -4.96 25.57
N SER A 58 43.26 -3.63 25.57
CA SER A 58 43.31 -2.79 26.79
C SER A 58 42.94 -1.33 26.46
N ASN A 59 41.83 -0.78 26.96
CA ASN A 59 41.61 -0.12 28.28
C ASN A 59 41.81 1.43 28.21
N PRO A 60 41.40 2.27 29.20
CA PRO A 60 40.19 3.07 29.00
C PRO A 60 40.29 4.59 29.34
N ILE A 61 39.12 5.28 29.26
CA ILE A 61 38.73 6.59 29.85
C ILE A 61 39.23 7.88 29.17
N THR A 62 38.32 8.74 28.67
CA THR A 62 38.03 10.08 29.23
C THR A 62 36.95 10.85 28.44
N THR A 63 36.29 11.77 29.15
CA THR A 63 35.21 12.69 28.71
C THR A 63 35.72 13.89 27.91
N GLY A 64 34.89 14.43 27.00
CA GLY A 64 35.08 15.77 26.44
C GLY A 64 33.93 16.22 25.53
N ASP A 65 33.25 17.31 25.90
CA ASP A 65 32.36 18.05 25.01
C ASP A 65 33.14 18.68 23.84
N HIS A 66 32.53 18.80 22.66
CA HIS A 66 32.18 20.11 22.08
C HIS A 66 31.53 20.01 20.69
N ASP A 67 30.56 20.91 20.45
CA ASP A 67 30.19 21.47 19.14
C ASP A 67 31.37 21.61 18.16
N GLU A 68 31.16 21.28 16.87
CA GLU A 68 31.16 22.33 15.84
C GLU A 68 30.60 21.90 14.48
N ARG A 69 30.13 22.91 13.73
CA ARG A 69 29.48 22.80 12.41
C ARG A 69 30.52 22.65 11.30
N PHE A 70 30.24 21.85 10.27
CA PHE A 70 31.01 21.88 9.01
C PHE A 70 30.14 22.15 7.78
N VAL A 71 30.52 23.20 7.05
CA VAL A 71 29.99 23.59 5.74
C VAL A 71 31.10 23.42 4.70
N PRO A 72 30.88 22.71 3.59
CA PRO A 72 31.82 22.71 2.46
C PRO A 72 31.52 23.89 1.51
N LYS A 73 32.52 24.76 1.27
CA LYS A 73 32.48 25.74 0.17
C LYS A 73 32.95 25.11 -1.14
N GLU A 74 32.38 25.57 -2.25
CA GLU A 74 32.85 25.27 -3.61
C GLU A 74 34.30 25.70 -3.84
N THR A 75 34.97 25.07 -4.81
CA THR A 75 36.00 25.76 -5.59
C THR A 75 36.09 25.20 -7.01
N ARG A 76 35.88 26.06 -8.02
CA ARG A 76 36.11 25.74 -9.44
C ARG A 76 37.54 26.06 -9.83
N HIS A 77 38.18 25.21 -10.64
CA HIS A 77 39.20 25.67 -11.59
C HIS A 77 39.14 24.90 -12.92
N ARG A 78 39.12 25.66 -14.03
CA ARG A 78 39.43 25.18 -15.39
C ARG A 78 40.89 25.51 -15.71
N VAL A 79 41.62 24.57 -16.33
CA VAL A 79 42.71 24.87 -17.28
C VAL A 79 42.65 23.82 -18.40
N ALA A 80 42.95 24.22 -19.63
CA ALA A 80 42.99 23.35 -20.81
C ALA A 80 44.44 23.17 -21.31
N GLY A 81 44.73 22.06 -22.00
CA GLY A 81 46.03 21.83 -22.65
C GLY A 81 46.06 20.56 -23.50
N ASN A 82 46.26 20.70 -24.81
CA ASN A 82 46.46 19.59 -25.77
C ASN A 82 47.90 19.04 -25.70
N HIS A 83 48.10 17.73 -25.91
CA HIS A 83 48.96 17.21 -27.00
C HIS A 83 48.93 15.67 -27.18
N SER A 84 48.43 15.27 -28.37
CA SER A 84 48.75 14.10 -29.22
C SER A 84 49.75 12.98 -28.83
N ASP A 85 49.23 11.73 -28.81
CA ASP A 85 49.70 10.49 -29.50
C ASP A 85 51.08 9.82 -29.21
N PRO A 86 51.32 8.52 -29.56
CA PRO A 86 50.45 7.55 -30.28
C PRO A 86 50.30 6.09 -29.73
N VAL A 87 49.18 5.46 -30.11
CA VAL A 87 49.00 4.05 -30.58
C VAL A 87 49.51 2.85 -29.75
N SER A 88 48.55 1.97 -29.37
CA SER A 88 48.66 0.50 -29.50
C SER A 88 47.27 -0.14 -29.59
N ALA A 89 46.90 -0.67 -30.75
CA ALA A 89 45.57 -1.25 -31.01
C ALA A 89 45.64 -2.79 -31.14
N LEU A 90 44.95 -3.50 -30.24
CA LEU A 90 44.79 -4.96 -30.32
C LEU A 90 43.51 -5.31 -31.09
N ARG A 91 43.63 -6.03 -32.21
CA ARG A 91 42.48 -6.49 -33.00
C ARG A 91 41.86 -7.74 -32.39
N ILE A 92 40.55 -7.72 -32.17
CA ILE A 92 39.72 -8.92 -31.97
C ILE A 92 38.86 -9.11 -33.22
N THR A 93 38.91 -10.30 -33.81
CA THR A 93 38.18 -10.64 -35.05
C THR A 93 36.99 -11.53 -34.71
N LEU A 94 35.77 -11.07 -35.01
CA LEU A 94 34.55 -11.89 -34.92
C LEU A 94 34.17 -12.42 -36.31
N PHE A 95 33.93 -13.73 -36.42
CA PHE A 95 33.44 -14.39 -37.63
C PHE A 95 31.93 -14.61 -37.56
N PHE A 96 31.20 -14.19 -38.59
CA PHE A 96 29.83 -14.64 -38.86
C PHE A 96 29.78 -15.38 -40.20
N LYS A 97 29.14 -16.57 -40.22
CA LYS A 97 28.83 -17.35 -41.42
C LYS A 97 27.35 -17.17 -41.80
N PRO A 98 27.01 -16.81 -43.05
CA PRO A 98 25.65 -16.93 -43.54
C PRO A 98 25.39 -18.33 -44.12
N TRP A 99 24.17 -18.84 -43.93
CA TRP A 99 23.62 -19.97 -44.71
C TRP A 99 22.33 -19.49 -45.38
N GLY A 100 22.14 -19.88 -46.64
CA GLY A 100 20.91 -19.61 -47.38
C GLY A 100 20.53 -20.77 -48.29
N ARG A 101 19.23 -20.95 -48.51
CA ARG A 101 18.65 -21.75 -49.60
C ARG A 101 17.39 -21.04 -50.13
N ARG A 102 17.04 -21.31 -51.39
CA ARG A 102 16.05 -20.57 -52.19
C ARG A 102 14.86 -21.45 -52.61
N LEU A 103 13.66 -20.83 -52.63
CA LEU A 103 12.58 -20.99 -53.64
C LEU A 103 11.85 -22.36 -53.74
N PRO A 104 10.66 -22.45 -54.38
CA PRO A 104 10.01 -21.47 -55.28
C PRO A 104 8.55 -21.06 -54.99
N VAL A 105 8.07 -20.11 -55.81
CA VAL A 105 6.70 -19.57 -55.88
C VAL A 105 6.07 -20.00 -57.22
N PRO A 106 4.74 -20.18 -57.31
CA PRO A 106 4.00 -20.09 -58.56
C PRO A 106 3.10 -18.83 -58.64
N SER A 107 3.22 -18.11 -59.76
CA SER A 107 2.20 -17.22 -60.34
C SER A 107 0.93 -18.03 -60.73
N SER A 108 -0.27 -17.50 -60.98
CA SER A 108 -0.75 -16.16 -61.38
C SER A 108 -2.30 -16.13 -61.29
N ILE A 109 -2.94 -14.94 -61.31
CA ILE A 109 -4.13 -14.60 -62.13
C ILE A 109 -4.45 -13.10 -61.97
N LEU A 110 -4.77 -12.42 -63.09
CA LEU A 110 -5.30 -11.05 -63.12
C LEU A 110 -6.85 -11.07 -63.15
N VAL A 111 -7.52 -10.04 -62.63
CA VAL A 111 -8.35 -9.13 -63.48
C VAL A 111 -8.31 -7.70 -62.94
N SER A 112 -8.79 -6.75 -63.76
CA SER A 112 -8.70 -5.30 -63.57
C SER A 112 -9.96 -4.65 -62.98
N CYS A 113 -9.73 -3.73 -62.04
CA CYS A 113 -10.36 -2.41 -61.88
C CYS A 113 -11.81 -2.16 -62.35
N HIS A 114 -12.65 -1.65 -61.44
CA HIS A 114 -13.65 -0.63 -61.79
C HIS A 114 -13.76 0.44 -60.68
N ARG A 115 -13.74 1.72 -61.09
CA ARG A 115 -13.99 2.87 -60.20
C ARG A 115 -15.44 2.90 -59.72
N SER A 116 -15.65 3.37 -58.49
CA SER A 116 -16.75 4.32 -58.22
C SER A 116 -16.24 5.42 -57.27
N THR A 117 -16.80 6.63 -57.40
CA THR A 117 -16.25 7.87 -56.85
C THR A 117 -17.23 8.54 -55.90
N TRP A 118 -16.97 8.50 -54.59
CA TRP A 118 -17.72 9.27 -53.60
C TRP A 118 -16.81 9.80 -52.48
N GLU A 119 -17.15 10.98 -51.97
CA GLU A 119 -16.74 11.55 -50.67
C GLU A 119 -15.30 12.06 -50.46
N ALA A 120 -14.82 12.87 -51.41
CA ALA A 120 -13.94 13.99 -51.06
C ALA A 120 -14.78 15.14 -50.44
N SER A 121 -15.20 14.99 -49.17
CA SER A 121 -15.92 16.06 -48.45
C SER A 121 -15.80 16.01 -46.92
N MET A 122 -15.72 14.83 -46.29
CA MET A 122 -15.75 14.73 -44.81
C MET A 122 -14.39 14.91 -44.10
N LEU A 123 -13.25 14.80 -44.79
CA LEU A 123 -11.93 14.80 -44.11
C LEU A 123 -11.52 16.15 -43.50
N ASN A 124 -11.97 17.29 -44.03
CA ASN A 124 -11.50 18.60 -43.55
C ASN A 124 -12.11 19.02 -42.20
N ASN A 125 -13.30 18.53 -41.83
CA ASN A 125 -13.92 18.87 -40.54
C ASN A 125 -13.42 17.98 -39.39
N ALA A 126 -13.01 16.75 -39.68
CA ALA A 126 -12.41 15.85 -38.68
C ALA A 126 -11.03 16.34 -38.22
N ILE A 127 -10.20 16.83 -39.15
CA ILE A 127 -8.85 17.33 -38.84
C ILE A 127 -8.90 18.62 -38.00
N ILE A 128 -9.88 19.49 -38.23
CA ILE A 128 -10.07 20.71 -37.43
C ILE A 128 -10.58 20.39 -36.02
N ALA A 129 -11.44 19.37 -35.85
CA ALA A 129 -11.88 18.93 -34.53
C ALA A 129 -10.74 18.33 -33.67
N VAL A 130 -9.79 17.61 -34.29
CA VAL A 130 -8.60 17.08 -33.60
C VAL A 130 -7.57 18.19 -33.33
N ALA A 131 -7.36 19.13 -34.26
CA ALA A 131 -6.45 20.26 -34.04
C ALA A 131 -6.95 21.25 -32.96
N ALA A 132 -8.26 21.33 -32.70
CA ALA A 132 -8.83 22.14 -31.63
C ALA A 132 -8.64 21.54 -30.22
N LEU A 133 -8.23 20.27 -30.11
CA LEU A 133 -7.84 19.63 -28.85
C LEU A 133 -6.36 19.86 -28.49
N ALA A 134 -5.55 20.42 -29.41
CA ALA A 134 -4.14 20.71 -29.20
C ALA A 134 -3.86 21.98 -28.36
N ALA A 135 -4.89 22.55 -27.73
CA ALA A 135 -4.76 23.38 -26.54
C ALA A 135 -5.14 22.52 -25.32
N LEU A 136 -4.32 21.50 -25.04
CA LEU A 136 -4.39 20.77 -23.78
C LEU A 136 -4.30 21.80 -22.66
N ARG A 137 -5.41 22.02 -21.95
CA ARG A 137 -5.39 22.75 -20.68
C ARG A 137 -4.30 22.09 -19.82
N PRO A 138 -3.49 22.86 -19.06
CA PRO A 138 -2.62 22.23 -18.07
C PRO A 138 -3.50 21.32 -17.22
N VAL A 139 -3.22 20.01 -17.26
CA VAL A 139 -4.07 19.02 -16.61
C VAL A 139 -4.17 19.43 -15.15
N ASP A 140 -5.38 19.63 -14.63
CA ASP A 140 -5.58 20.10 -13.26
C ASP A 140 -4.90 19.10 -12.32
N ALA A 141 -3.72 19.49 -11.80
CA ALA A 141 -2.74 18.54 -11.26
C ALA A 141 -3.02 18.20 -9.79
N ILE A 142 -4.31 18.01 -9.49
CA ILE A 142 -4.82 17.65 -8.18
C ILE A 142 -4.94 16.13 -8.11
N TRP A 143 -4.47 15.59 -6.99
CA TRP A 143 -4.45 14.17 -6.67
C TRP A 143 -4.79 13.93 -5.19
N PRO A 144 -5.83 13.13 -4.87
CA PRO A 144 -6.88 12.64 -5.76
C PRO A 144 -7.66 13.75 -6.47
N VAL A 145 -8.13 13.49 -7.69
CA VAL A 145 -9.02 14.39 -8.44
C VAL A 145 -10.34 14.58 -7.66
N PRO A 146 -10.80 15.82 -7.39
CA PRO A 146 -12.01 16.04 -6.62
C PRO A 146 -13.28 15.47 -7.28
N GLN A 147 -14.33 15.23 -6.48
CA GLN A 147 -15.65 14.87 -7.01
C GLN A 147 -16.21 15.95 -7.95
N GLN A 148 -16.09 17.23 -7.55
CA GLN A 148 -16.43 18.37 -8.38
C GLN A 148 -15.33 19.43 -8.29
N ILE A 149 -14.92 19.95 -9.45
CA ILE A 149 -13.93 21.02 -9.58
C ILE A 149 -14.29 21.94 -10.75
N SER A 150 -14.10 23.24 -10.56
CA SER A 150 -13.98 24.21 -11.63
C SER A 150 -12.76 25.09 -11.42
N THR A 151 -12.08 25.43 -12.52
CA THR A 151 -10.87 26.26 -12.56
C THR A 151 -11.01 27.34 -13.63
N GLY A 152 -10.46 28.52 -13.35
CA GLY A 152 -10.27 29.60 -14.29
C GLY A 152 -8.89 29.53 -14.94
N GLN A 153 -8.40 30.68 -15.42
CA GLN A 153 -7.09 30.81 -16.10
C GLN A 153 -6.28 32.00 -15.57
N ASP A 154 -6.73 32.64 -14.50
CA ASP A 154 -6.03 33.78 -13.89
C ASP A 154 -4.83 33.28 -13.07
N VAL A 155 -3.78 34.10 -13.09
CA VAL A 155 -2.56 33.87 -12.32
C VAL A 155 -2.64 34.65 -11.02
N LEU A 156 -2.55 33.94 -9.89
CA LEU A 156 -2.37 34.53 -8.57
C LEU A 156 -1.05 34.06 -7.98
N PHE A 157 -0.29 34.99 -7.38
CA PHE A 157 0.88 34.68 -6.57
C PHE A 157 0.47 34.51 -5.09
N VAL A 158 1.26 33.79 -4.30
CA VAL A 158 1.09 33.69 -2.85
C VAL A 158 2.45 33.88 -2.17
N ASP A 159 2.46 34.54 -1.02
CA ASP A 159 3.65 34.75 -0.20
C ASP A 159 3.32 34.69 1.29
N LYS A 160 4.34 34.73 2.13
CA LYS A 160 4.24 34.55 3.60
C LYS A 160 3.44 35.67 4.33
N SER A 161 2.92 36.68 3.62
CA SER A 161 2.00 37.68 4.18
C SER A 161 0.51 37.28 4.13
N ILE A 162 0.18 36.12 3.54
CA ILE A 162 -1.19 35.58 3.56
C ILE A 162 -1.77 35.53 4.98
N GLN A 163 -2.96 36.10 5.16
CA GLN A 163 -3.67 36.11 6.44
C GLN A 163 -4.52 34.85 6.58
N VAL A 164 -4.24 33.99 7.56
CA VAL A 164 -5.02 32.77 7.81
C VAL A 164 -5.89 32.95 9.05
N THR A 165 -7.16 32.55 8.96
CA THR A 165 -8.06 32.47 10.11
C THR A 165 -8.72 31.10 10.22
N TYR A 166 -9.01 30.66 11.43
CA TYR A 166 -9.80 29.47 11.75
C TYR A 166 -10.96 29.88 12.64
N ASN A 167 -12.20 29.68 12.15
CA ASN A 167 -13.43 30.13 12.81
C ASN A 167 -13.43 31.62 13.24
N GLY A 168 -12.71 32.45 12.48
CA GLY A 168 -12.54 33.89 12.72
C GLY A 168 -11.30 34.28 13.54
N GLU A 169 -10.67 33.34 14.23
CA GLU A 169 -9.45 33.61 15.01
C GLU A 169 -8.18 33.50 14.13
N PRO A 170 -7.18 34.38 14.27
CA PRO A 170 -5.95 34.32 13.48
C PRO A 170 -5.11 33.07 13.76
N VAL A 171 -4.67 32.38 12.70
CA VAL A 171 -3.74 31.24 12.79
C VAL A 171 -2.35 31.72 12.39
N SER A 172 -1.40 31.67 13.32
CA SER A 172 -0.01 32.03 13.05
C SER A 172 0.72 30.91 12.32
N TYR A 173 1.14 31.15 11.08
CA TYR A 173 2.26 30.40 10.50
C TYR A 173 3.58 30.99 10.99
N ASP A 174 4.22 30.25 11.88
CA ASP A 174 5.59 30.43 12.30
C ASP A 174 6.36 29.24 11.70
N GLY A 175 7.27 29.51 10.75
CA GLY A 175 8.10 28.50 10.08
C GLY A 175 9.23 27.95 10.96
N ARG A 176 9.00 27.81 12.26
CA ARG A 176 9.91 27.26 13.27
C ARG A 176 9.18 26.40 14.29
N THR A 177 7.90 26.66 14.56
CA THR A 177 6.99 25.67 15.15
C THR A 177 6.68 24.59 14.11
N GLY A 178 7.62 23.65 14.00
CA GLY A 178 7.22 22.27 13.70
C GLY A 178 6.20 21.81 14.75
N GLU A 179 5.38 20.85 14.35
CA GLU A 179 4.27 20.23 15.09
C GLU A 179 4.43 20.33 16.61
N THR A 180 3.39 20.84 17.29
CA THR A 180 3.42 20.85 18.76
C THR A 180 3.64 19.43 19.24
N LYS A 181 4.61 19.21 20.13
CA LYS A 181 4.84 17.92 20.79
C LYS A 181 3.73 17.52 21.78
N GLU A 182 2.61 18.24 21.75
CA GLU A 182 1.42 17.95 22.52
C GLU A 182 0.44 17.18 21.63
N SER A 183 -0.08 16.09 22.17
CA SER A 183 -1.05 15.21 21.53
C SER A 183 -2.25 16.01 21.00
N PRO A 184 -2.72 15.79 19.77
CA PRO A 184 -3.87 16.50 19.21
C PRO A 184 -5.14 16.19 20.02
N SER A 185 -5.48 17.08 20.96
CA SER A 185 -6.60 16.92 21.90
C SER A 185 -7.84 17.74 21.52
N SER A 186 -7.79 18.48 20.41
CA SER A 186 -8.89 19.34 19.93
C SER A 186 -8.80 19.61 18.43
N SER A 187 -9.93 19.95 17.82
CA SER A 187 -10.02 20.42 16.43
C SER A 187 -9.06 21.57 16.12
N SER A 188 -8.94 22.53 17.05
CA SER A 188 -8.08 23.70 16.89
C SER A 188 -6.62 23.29 16.71
N GLN A 189 -6.13 22.32 17.50
CA GLN A 189 -4.75 21.85 17.38
C GLN A 189 -4.50 21.17 16.02
N VAL A 190 -5.39 20.23 15.65
CA VAL A 190 -5.32 19.52 14.36
C VAL A 190 -5.32 20.48 13.17
N VAL A 191 -6.18 21.51 13.20
CA VAL A 191 -6.27 22.50 12.11
C VAL A 191 -5.05 23.44 12.11
N HIS A 192 -4.54 23.87 13.26
CA HIS A 192 -3.34 24.71 13.33
C HIS A 192 -2.10 23.98 12.81
N ASP A 193 -1.87 22.73 13.22
CA ASP A 193 -0.77 21.91 12.70
C ASP A 193 -0.95 21.64 11.19
N ALA A 194 -2.18 21.41 10.72
CA ALA A 194 -2.45 21.24 9.29
C ALA A 194 -2.15 22.52 8.48
N VAL A 195 -2.51 23.70 8.99
CA VAL A 195 -2.14 24.99 8.37
C VAL A 195 -0.62 25.15 8.31
N ALA A 196 0.08 24.88 9.41
CA ALA A 196 1.54 24.96 9.47
C ALA A 196 2.21 24.03 8.46
N ARG A 197 1.77 22.76 8.38
CA ARG A 197 2.27 21.79 7.38
C ARG A 197 1.94 22.22 5.95
N SER A 198 0.73 22.68 5.66
CA SER A 198 0.33 23.11 4.32
C SER A 198 1.11 24.33 3.83
N LEU A 199 1.35 25.33 4.68
CA LEU A 199 2.16 26.49 4.32
C LEU A 199 3.65 26.18 4.23
N THR A 200 4.17 25.25 5.05
CA THR A 200 5.52 24.70 4.89
C THR A 200 5.67 23.97 3.55
N ALA A 201 4.67 23.17 3.16
CA ALA A 201 4.65 22.47 1.89
C ALA A 201 4.63 23.41 0.67
N ILE A 202 3.96 24.55 0.76
CA ILE A 202 3.98 25.57 -0.28
C ILE A 202 5.33 26.31 -0.28
N PHE A 203 5.73 26.90 0.85
CA PHE A 203 6.80 27.91 0.90
C PHE A 203 8.21 27.38 1.15
N GLU A 204 8.38 26.19 1.71
CA GLU A 204 9.69 25.64 2.10
C GLU A 204 10.07 24.43 1.26
N HIS A 205 9.15 23.48 1.09
CA HIS A 205 9.32 22.37 0.15
C HIS A 205 9.18 22.88 -1.30
N GLY A 206 7.97 23.30 -1.68
CA GLY A 206 7.65 23.78 -3.02
C GLY A 206 7.83 22.73 -4.14
N LEU A 207 7.40 23.07 -5.34
CA LEU A 207 7.66 22.28 -6.55
C LEU A 207 7.80 23.21 -7.75
N VAL A 208 8.95 23.17 -8.43
CA VAL A 208 9.14 23.81 -9.74
C VAL A 208 8.80 22.76 -10.81
N PRO A 209 7.68 22.87 -11.55
CA PRO A 209 7.12 21.78 -12.34
C PRO A 209 7.80 21.59 -13.72
N TRP A 210 9.10 21.84 -13.83
CA TRP A 210 9.83 21.82 -15.12
C TRP A 210 9.80 20.45 -15.81
N MET A 211 9.68 19.36 -15.04
CA MET A 211 9.59 17.98 -15.55
C MET A 211 8.22 17.64 -16.15
N LEU A 212 7.23 18.51 -15.96
CA LEU A 212 5.85 18.41 -16.45
C LEU A 212 5.57 19.37 -17.62
N ASN A 213 6.61 20.07 -18.10
CA ASN A 213 6.51 21.10 -19.13
C ASN A 213 7.56 20.86 -20.24
N PRO A 214 7.31 21.29 -21.49
CA PRO A 214 8.22 21.05 -22.60
C PRO A 214 9.63 21.60 -22.38
N PRO A 215 10.70 20.91 -22.85
CA PRO A 215 12.07 21.33 -22.58
C PRO A 215 12.37 22.72 -23.15
N GLY A 216 12.77 23.65 -22.28
CA GLY A 216 13.07 25.05 -22.67
C GLY A 216 11.84 25.91 -22.95
N SER A 217 10.63 25.48 -22.57
CA SER A 217 9.42 26.31 -22.62
C SER A 217 9.39 27.36 -21.51
N ASP A 218 8.76 28.49 -21.81
CA ASP A 218 8.45 29.55 -20.85
C ASP A 218 7.07 29.28 -20.23
N PHE A 219 7.02 28.35 -19.28
CA PHE A 219 5.77 27.85 -18.68
C PHE A 219 5.36 28.60 -17.39
N GLU A 220 6.25 29.44 -16.87
CA GLU A 220 6.08 30.18 -15.62
C GLU A 220 5.46 31.56 -15.88
N PRO A 221 4.62 32.09 -14.96
CA PRO A 221 4.06 33.41 -15.11
C PRO A 221 5.10 34.50 -14.80
N ALA A 222 5.08 35.59 -15.58
CA ALA A 222 5.97 36.72 -15.39
C ALA A 222 5.80 37.38 -14.00
N VAL A 223 6.83 37.27 -13.15
CA VAL A 223 6.89 37.92 -11.83
C VAL A 223 7.00 39.44 -11.99
N ASN A 224 6.05 40.20 -11.44
CA ASN A 224 6.09 41.66 -11.41
C ASN A 224 5.38 42.21 -10.16
N ASP A 225 5.72 43.44 -9.76
CA ASP A 225 5.26 44.07 -8.50
C ASP A 225 3.75 44.32 -8.43
N GLY A 226 3.05 44.27 -9.56
CA GLY A 226 1.60 44.47 -9.67
C GLY A 226 0.80 43.17 -9.85
N ALA A 227 1.44 42.01 -9.75
CA ALA A 227 0.75 40.72 -9.92
C ALA A 227 -0.31 40.51 -8.82
N ALA A 228 -1.46 39.99 -9.22
CA ALA A 228 -2.54 39.67 -8.28
C ALA A 228 -2.07 38.57 -7.29
N LYS A 229 -2.51 38.68 -6.03
CA LYS A 229 -2.04 37.83 -4.94
C LYS A 229 -3.18 37.21 -4.17
N VAL A 230 -2.97 35.99 -3.68
CA VAL A 230 -3.75 35.40 -2.58
C VAL A 230 -3.43 36.17 -1.30
N THR A 231 -4.44 36.81 -0.72
CA THR A 231 -4.30 37.72 0.43
C THR A 231 -4.76 37.08 1.73
N SER A 232 -5.73 36.16 1.68
CA SER A 232 -6.30 35.51 2.85
C SER A 232 -6.72 34.07 2.59
N LEU A 233 -6.73 33.26 3.65
CA LEU A 233 -7.33 31.94 3.71
C LEU A 233 -8.23 31.87 4.96
N THR A 234 -9.54 31.82 4.74
CA THR A 234 -10.54 31.66 5.81
C THR A 234 -10.93 30.20 5.95
N ILE A 235 -10.71 29.61 7.13
CA ILE A 235 -10.98 28.20 7.42
C ILE A 235 -12.16 28.13 8.39
N THR A 236 -13.25 27.48 7.97
CA THR A 236 -14.50 27.41 8.74
C THR A 236 -14.85 25.95 9.03
N GLN A 237 -14.87 25.57 10.31
CA GLN A 237 -15.44 24.31 10.75
C GLN A 237 -16.88 24.54 11.22
N THR A 238 -17.83 23.84 10.61
CA THR A 238 -19.27 24.06 10.86
C THR A 238 -19.87 23.12 11.91
N GLY A 239 -19.18 22.02 12.26
CA GLY A 239 -19.54 21.10 13.33
C GLY A 239 -18.52 21.08 14.48
N GLU A 240 -18.93 20.54 15.62
CA GLU A 240 -18.03 20.27 16.75
C GLU A 240 -17.49 18.84 16.65
N ASP A 241 -16.16 18.66 16.67
CA ASP A 241 -15.60 17.31 16.75
C ASP A 241 -15.81 16.73 18.15
N ASN A 242 -15.96 15.41 18.18
CA ASN A 242 -15.94 14.63 19.42
C ASN A 242 -14.90 13.50 19.28
N ALA A 243 -14.70 12.71 20.34
CA ALA A 243 -13.68 11.66 20.37
C ALA A 243 -13.76 10.64 19.21
N THR A 244 -14.92 10.42 18.57
CA THR A 244 -15.02 9.51 17.41
C THR A 244 -14.40 10.09 16.13
N VAL A 245 -14.16 11.40 16.02
CA VAL A 245 -13.53 12.00 14.83
C VAL A 245 -12.07 11.58 14.70
N PHE A 246 -11.39 11.38 15.83
CA PHE A 246 -9.98 10.98 15.90
C PHE A 246 -9.80 9.45 15.84
N LYS A 247 -10.88 8.69 16.03
CA LYS A 247 -10.92 7.22 15.92
C LYS A 247 -12.27 6.72 15.37
N PRO A 248 -12.57 6.99 14.09
CA PRO A 248 -13.87 6.68 13.50
C PRO A 248 -13.96 5.22 13.04
N LEU A 249 -15.12 4.59 13.21
CA LEU A 249 -15.47 3.47 12.31
C LEU A 249 -15.69 4.02 10.89
N ALA A 250 -15.49 3.18 9.88
CA ALA A 250 -15.68 3.54 8.49
C ALA A 250 -17.08 4.17 8.25
N GLY A 251 -17.08 5.45 7.84
CA GLY A 251 -18.29 6.22 7.55
C GLY A 251 -18.84 7.04 8.72
N GLN A 252 -18.20 7.03 9.89
CA GLN A 252 -18.62 7.85 11.04
C GLN A 252 -18.04 9.27 11.06
N VAL A 253 -16.93 9.52 10.35
CA VAL A 253 -16.36 10.87 10.19
C VAL A 253 -16.76 11.44 8.83
N ASP A 254 -17.23 12.69 8.84
CA ASP A 254 -17.46 13.45 7.61
C ASP A 254 -16.13 14.06 7.15
N GLU A 255 -15.55 13.50 6.09
CA GLU A 255 -14.31 13.99 5.45
C GLU A 255 -14.57 14.96 4.29
N SER A 256 -15.82 15.40 4.09
CA SER A 256 -16.17 16.32 3.01
C SER A 256 -15.70 17.75 3.28
N TYR A 257 -15.42 18.48 2.22
CA TYR A 257 -15.06 19.89 2.29
C TYR A 257 -15.47 20.64 1.02
N SER A 258 -15.56 21.96 1.13
CA SER A 258 -15.50 22.87 -0.01
C SER A 258 -14.25 23.75 0.10
N LEU A 259 -13.66 24.07 -1.06
CA LEU A 259 -12.51 24.96 -1.18
C LEU A 259 -12.78 25.95 -2.31
N ARG A 260 -12.64 27.25 -2.04
CA ARG A 260 -12.67 28.31 -3.05
C ARG A 260 -11.39 29.12 -3.03
N LEU A 261 -10.97 29.58 -4.20
CA LEU A 261 -9.97 30.62 -4.39
C LEU A 261 -10.52 31.60 -5.42
N GLU A 262 -10.90 32.79 -4.98
CA GLU A 262 -11.49 33.82 -5.82
C GLU A 262 -10.42 34.63 -6.59
N ALA A 263 -10.79 35.20 -7.74
CA ALA A 263 -9.87 35.96 -8.58
C ALA A 263 -9.35 37.27 -7.94
N ASN A 264 -9.98 37.73 -6.84
CA ASN A 264 -9.51 38.84 -6.02
C ASN A 264 -8.43 38.45 -4.99
N GLY A 265 -8.12 37.15 -4.85
CA GLY A 265 -7.15 36.64 -3.89
C GLY A 265 -7.70 36.14 -2.56
N GLU A 266 -9.03 36.11 -2.39
CA GLU A 266 -9.65 35.56 -1.18
C GLU A 266 -9.84 34.05 -1.32
N ALA A 267 -9.23 33.27 -0.42
CA ALA A 267 -9.42 31.82 -0.35
C ALA A 267 -10.28 31.42 0.86
N SER A 268 -11.03 30.33 0.74
CA SER A 268 -11.80 29.77 1.85
C SER A 268 -11.88 28.24 1.79
N ILE A 269 -11.85 27.60 2.96
CA ILE A 269 -12.11 26.16 3.14
C ILE A 269 -13.21 26.01 4.19
N GLU A 270 -14.25 25.24 3.88
CA GLU A 270 -15.36 24.95 4.80
C GLU A 270 -15.60 23.44 4.87
N ALA A 271 -15.70 22.89 6.09
CA ALA A 271 -15.98 21.47 6.33
C ALA A 271 -16.73 21.26 7.66
N VAL A 272 -17.35 20.09 7.83
CA VAL A 272 -18.06 19.73 9.07
C VAL A 272 -17.08 19.41 10.21
N THR A 273 -15.99 18.68 9.91
CA THR A 273 -15.01 18.20 10.90
C THR A 273 -13.62 18.79 10.64
N SER A 274 -12.74 18.73 11.64
CA SER A 274 -11.32 19.03 11.43
C SER A 274 -10.67 18.10 10.39
N THR A 275 -11.08 16.83 10.32
CA THR A 275 -10.61 15.88 9.30
C THR A 275 -10.93 16.37 7.89
N GLY A 276 -12.15 16.85 7.63
CA GLY A 276 -12.52 17.46 6.33
C GLY A 276 -11.66 18.69 6.01
N LEU A 277 -11.37 19.54 7.00
CA LEU A 277 -10.45 20.67 6.82
C LEU A 277 -9.03 20.22 6.46
N VAL A 278 -8.51 19.14 7.05
CA VAL A 278 -7.20 18.56 6.68
C VAL A 278 -7.20 18.11 5.20
N ARG A 279 -8.30 17.51 4.70
CA ARG A 279 -8.43 17.13 3.27
C ARG A 279 -8.45 18.35 2.35
N GLY A 280 -9.17 19.40 2.73
CA GLY A 280 -9.22 20.66 1.99
C GLY A 280 -7.89 21.41 1.99
N LEU A 281 -7.16 21.39 3.10
CA LEU A 281 -5.83 21.99 3.24
C LEU A 281 -4.78 21.30 2.37
N GLU A 282 -4.83 19.97 2.22
CA GLU A 282 -3.96 19.27 1.26
C GLU A 282 -4.29 19.68 -0.19
N SER A 283 -5.56 19.68 -0.58
CA SER A 283 -5.98 20.16 -1.92
C SER A 283 -5.56 21.61 -2.19
N PHE A 284 -5.62 22.49 -1.18
CA PHE A 284 -5.12 23.86 -1.29
C PHE A 284 -3.62 23.92 -1.58
N THR A 285 -2.79 23.04 -0.99
CA THR A 285 -1.34 23.01 -1.32
C THR A 285 -1.06 22.65 -2.77
N GLN A 286 -1.93 21.86 -3.40
CA GLN A 286 -1.74 21.35 -4.76
C GLN A 286 -2.05 22.42 -5.82
N LEU A 287 -2.75 23.50 -5.47
CA LEU A 287 -3.00 24.63 -6.37
C LEU A 287 -1.72 25.44 -6.70
N PHE A 288 -0.66 25.31 -5.89
CA PHE A 288 0.52 26.17 -5.96
C PHE A 288 1.78 25.43 -6.42
N PHE A 289 2.62 26.19 -7.12
CA PHE A 289 3.97 25.84 -7.58
C PHE A 289 4.99 26.89 -7.11
N LYS A 290 6.25 26.48 -7.00
CA LYS A 290 7.40 27.38 -6.81
C LYS A 290 7.90 27.85 -8.18
N HIS A 291 8.23 29.13 -8.28
CA HIS A 291 8.84 29.75 -9.46
C HIS A 291 10.36 29.52 -9.49
N SER A 292 10.95 29.26 -10.66
CA SER A 292 12.38 28.92 -10.79
C SER A 292 13.34 30.07 -10.45
N SER A 293 12.90 31.32 -10.65
CA SER A 293 13.73 32.52 -10.47
C SER A 293 13.90 33.03 -9.02
N GLY A 294 13.26 32.40 -8.03
CA GLY A 294 13.38 32.81 -6.62
C GLY A 294 12.30 32.25 -5.70
N ASP A 295 11.94 33.01 -4.66
CA ASP A 295 10.93 32.60 -3.66
C ASP A 295 9.54 33.17 -3.96
N ALA A 296 9.14 33.12 -5.24
CA ALA A 296 7.79 33.40 -5.67
C ALA A 296 7.01 32.08 -5.84
N PHE A 297 5.75 32.08 -5.40
CA PHE A 297 4.85 30.92 -5.49
C PHE A 297 3.58 31.35 -6.20
N TYR A 298 3.01 30.50 -7.05
CA TYR A 298 1.90 30.88 -7.93
C TYR A 298 0.93 29.73 -8.22
N THR A 299 -0.28 30.10 -8.60
CA THR A 299 -1.25 29.23 -9.28
C THR A 299 -1.61 29.83 -10.66
N LYS A 300 -2.08 28.99 -11.58
CA LYS A 300 -2.58 29.39 -12.93
C LYS A 300 -4.06 29.01 -13.14
N GLN A 301 -4.76 28.66 -12.07
CA GLN A 301 -6.09 28.03 -12.10
C GLN A 301 -7.20 28.92 -11.52
N ALA A 302 -6.91 30.17 -11.13
CA ALA A 302 -7.88 31.01 -10.45
C ALA A 302 -8.97 31.54 -11.42
N PRO A 303 -10.22 31.74 -10.97
CA PRO A 303 -10.76 31.28 -9.68
C PRO A 303 -10.93 29.75 -9.64
N VAL A 304 -10.77 29.15 -8.46
CA VAL A 304 -10.97 27.71 -8.21
C VAL A 304 -12.20 27.51 -7.32
N SER A 305 -13.03 26.51 -7.63
CA SER A 305 -14.09 26.03 -6.74
C SER A 305 -14.11 24.50 -6.73
N ILE A 306 -13.96 23.91 -5.54
CA ILE A 306 -13.95 22.47 -5.28
C ILE A 306 -15.05 22.14 -4.27
N GLN A 307 -15.78 21.05 -4.54
CA GLN A 307 -16.70 20.38 -3.60
C GLN A 307 -16.37 18.90 -3.66
N ASP A 308 -15.98 18.32 -2.52
CA ASP A 308 -15.25 17.05 -2.53
C ASP A 308 -15.52 16.19 -1.28
N ALA A 309 -15.50 14.88 -1.48
CA ALA A 309 -15.75 13.86 -0.46
C ALA A 309 -15.24 12.49 -0.95
N PRO A 310 -14.81 11.58 -0.06
CA PRO A 310 -14.39 10.25 -0.45
C PRO A 310 -15.56 9.38 -0.91
N ARG A 311 -15.36 8.56 -1.95
CA ARG A 311 -16.30 7.52 -2.36
C ARG A 311 -16.34 6.36 -1.35
N PHE A 312 -15.19 5.95 -0.82
CA PHE A 312 -15.08 4.87 0.14
C PHE A 312 -14.54 5.38 1.49
N PRO A 313 -15.20 5.04 2.62
CA PRO A 313 -14.76 5.50 3.94
C PRO A 313 -13.49 4.82 4.49
N HIS A 314 -13.09 3.64 4.01
CA HIS A 314 -11.87 2.95 4.44
C HIS A 314 -10.81 2.98 3.34
N ARG A 315 -9.67 3.65 3.58
CA ARG A 315 -8.63 3.86 2.55
C ARG A 315 -7.27 3.67 3.19
N GLY A 316 -6.80 2.44 3.23
CA GLY A 316 -5.66 2.06 4.07
C GLY A 316 -4.45 1.49 3.33
N LEU A 317 -3.42 1.19 4.12
CA LEU A 317 -2.20 0.49 3.73
C LEU A 317 -1.79 -0.42 4.88
N VAL A 318 -1.61 -1.71 4.59
CA VAL A 318 -0.98 -2.67 5.50
C VAL A 318 0.52 -2.49 5.41
N LEU A 319 1.18 -2.28 6.55
CA LEU A 319 2.63 -2.29 6.70
C LEU A 319 3.00 -3.37 7.71
N ASP A 320 3.65 -4.42 7.22
CA ASP A 320 4.24 -5.46 8.06
C ASP A 320 5.53 -4.94 8.70
N LEU A 321 5.60 -5.05 10.03
CA LEU A 321 6.70 -4.60 10.88
C LEU A 321 7.41 -5.79 11.55
N SER A 322 7.07 -7.01 11.14
CA SER A 322 7.55 -8.26 11.74
C SER A 322 8.58 -8.96 10.86
N ARG A 323 8.34 -9.08 9.54
CA ARG A 323 9.29 -9.78 8.65
C ARG A 323 10.55 -8.94 8.46
N HIS A 324 10.43 -7.61 8.33
CA HIS A 324 11.51 -6.67 8.64
C HIS A 324 11.06 -5.62 9.67
N TRP A 325 12.00 -5.08 10.44
CA TRP A 325 11.74 -3.99 11.39
C TRP A 325 11.97 -2.62 10.74
N PHE A 326 11.13 -1.65 11.09
CA PHE A 326 11.17 -0.28 10.58
C PHE A 326 11.26 0.74 11.72
N ALA A 327 11.92 1.87 11.50
CA ALA A 327 11.96 2.93 12.50
C ALA A 327 10.62 3.67 12.59
N VAL A 328 10.36 4.32 13.74
CA VAL A 328 9.19 5.21 13.91
C VAL A 328 9.10 6.24 12.79
N ASP A 329 10.24 6.80 12.37
CA ASP A 329 10.31 7.79 11.27
C ASP A 329 9.89 7.21 9.91
N ASP A 330 10.12 5.91 9.64
CA ASP A 330 9.66 5.25 8.40
C ASP A 330 8.13 5.07 8.40
N ILE A 331 7.56 4.73 9.56
CA ILE A 331 6.12 4.61 9.77
C ILE A 331 5.46 5.99 9.64
N LYS A 332 5.99 7.02 10.32
CA LYS A 332 5.53 8.41 10.22
C LYS A 332 5.60 8.95 8.79
N ARG A 333 6.71 8.75 8.09
CA ARG A 333 6.86 9.12 6.68
C ARG A 333 5.93 8.35 5.74
N THR A 334 5.46 7.16 6.13
CA THR A 334 4.39 6.43 5.43
C THR A 334 3.02 7.06 5.69
N ILE A 335 2.74 7.46 6.94
CA ILE A 335 1.54 8.26 7.31
C ILE A 335 1.51 9.60 6.55
N ASP A 336 2.64 10.28 6.36
CA ASP A 336 2.73 11.46 5.51
C ASP A 336 2.32 11.16 4.05
N GLY A 337 2.81 10.06 3.48
CA GLY A 337 2.40 9.60 2.15
C GLY A 337 0.91 9.30 2.04
N LEU A 338 0.32 8.68 3.07
CA LEU A 338 -1.12 8.42 3.16
C LEU A 338 -1.93 9.72 3.20
N ALA A 339 -1.55 10.65 4.08
CA ALA A 339 -2.22 11.94 4.26
C ALA A 339 -2.22 12.79 2.97
N MET A 340 -1.07 12.86 2.28
CA MET A 340 -0.95 13.54 0.98
C MET A 340 -1.91 12.97 -0.06
N ASN A 341 -2.18 11.66 -0.02
CA ASN A 341 -3.08 10.97 -0.95
C ASN A 341 -4.52 10.82 -0.43
N LYS A 342 -4.87 11.54 0.65
CA LYS A 342 -6.18 11.49 1.33
C LYS A 342 -6.61 10.08 1.78
N MET A 343 -5.64 9.18 2.00
CA MET A 343 -5.82 7.89 2.66
C MET A 343 -5.91 8.11 4.16
N ASN A 344 -6.66 7.27 4.88
CA ASN A 344 -7.11 7.56 6.26
C ASN A 344 -6.88 6.42 7.25
N VAL A 345 -6.26 5.32 6.84
CA VAL A 345 -5.84 4.23 7.74
C VAL A 345 -4.40 3.84 7.45
N ILE A 346 -3.61 3.59 8.50
CA ILE A 346 -2.42 2.76 8.43
C ILE A 346 -2.67 1.52 9.30
N HIS A 347 -2.50 0.35 8.70
CA HIS A 347 -2.69 -0.95 9.33
C HIS A 347 -1.29 -1.51 9.64
N LEU A 348 -0.93 -1.55 10.92
CA LEU A 348 0.36 -2.04 11.38
C LEU A 348 0.27 -3.54 11.71
N HIS A 349 0.70 -4.38 10.78
CA HIS A 349 0.89 -5.81 11.01
C HIS A 349 2.15 -6.02 11.85
N ILE A 350 1.99 -5.92 13.19
CA ILE A 350 3.10 -5.61 14.09
C ILE A 350 3.82 -6.85 14.63
N THR A 351 3.27 -8.05 14.43
CA THR A 351 3.84 -9.33 14.91
C THR A 351 3.55 -10.45 13.92
N ASN A 352 4.48 -11.38 13.74
CA ASN A 352 4.28 -12.61 12.96
C ASN A 352 5.25 -13.71 13.48
N THR A 353 5.42 -14.83 12.78
CA THR A 353 6.28 -15.94 13.25
C THR A 353 7.76 -15.56 13.32
N GLN A 354 8.17 -14.63 12.46
CA GLN A 354 9.55 -14.20 12.29
C GLN A 354 10.03 -13.32 13.46
N SER A 355 9.22 -12.34 13.90
CA SER A 355 9.55 -11.53 15.07
C SER A 355 8.34 -10.98 15.87
N TRP A 356 8.63 -10.62 17.12
CA TRP A 356 7.74 -9.86 18.00
C TRP A 356 8.46 -8.60 18.50
N PRO A 357 8.30 -7.45 17.82
CA PRO A 357 8.90 -6.17 18.21
C PRO A 357 8.05 -5.36 19.20
N LEU A 358 6.74 -5.62 19.33
CA LEU A 358 5.85 -4.84 20.20
C LEU A 358 6.08 -5.11 21.70
N GLU A 359 6.32 -4.06 22.48
CA GLU A 359 6.47 -4.17 23.93
C GLU A 359 5.11 -4.22 24.64
N ILE A 360 4.89 -5.29 25.40
CA ILE A 360 3.72 -5.53 26.23
C ILE A 360 4.22 -5.61 27.68
N PRO A 361 4.10 -4.54 28.50
CA PRO A 361 4.60 -4.50 29.88
C PRO A 361 4.13 -5.67 30.77
N ALA A 362 2.90 -6.17 30.59
CA ALA A 362 2.40 -7.37 31.28
C ALA A 362 3.05 -8.69 30.82
N LEU A 363 3.61 -8.73 29.60
CA LEU A 363 4.19 -9.92 28.97
C LEU A 363 5.59 -9.63 28.38
N PRO A 364 6.55 -9.08 29.16
CA PRO A 364 7.77 -8.46 28.63
C PRO A 364 8.70 -9.42 27.87
N LYS A 365 8.57 -10.73 28.13
CA LYS A 365 9.31 -11.77 27.43
C LYS A 365 9.01 -11.84 25.93
N LEU A 366 7.86 -11.34 25.47
CA LEU A 366 7.50 -11.33 24.04
C LEU A 366 8.55 -10.57 23.24
N ALA A 367 8.71 -9.27 23.53
CA ALA A 367 9.76 -8.46 22.93
C ALA A 367 11.17 -8.92 23.32
N GLU A 368 11.41 -9.35 24.57
CA GLU A 368 12.73 -9.81 25.02
C GLU A 368 13.28 -11.00 24.20
N LYS A 369 12.42 -11.93 23.79
CA LYS A 369 12.79 -13.18 23.09
C LYS A 369 12.41 -13.22 21.61
N GLY A 370 11.47 -12.38 21.18
CA GLY A 370 10.91 -12.37 19.83
C GLY A 370 11.48 -11.29 18.90
N ARG A 371 12.08 -10.21 19.41
CA ARG A 371 12.71 -9.18 18.57
C ARG A 371 13.98 -9.70 17.87
N TYR A 372 14.30 -9.13 16.71
CA TYR A 372 15.53 -9.46 15.98
C TYR A 372 16.82 -9.08 16.73
N ALA A 373 16.86 -7.90 17.35
CA ALA A 373 18.01 -7.43 18.13
C ALA A 373 17.58 -6.48 19.26
N PRO A 374 18.41 -6.29 20.31
CA PRO A 374 18.15 -5.28 21.34
C PRO A 374 17.96 -3.89 20.73
N GLY A 375 16.87 -3.20 21.11
CA GLY A 375 16.51 -1.88 20.59
C GLY A 375 15.65 -1.88 19.32
N LEU A 376 15.46 -3.03 18.66
CA LEU A 376 14.51 -3.17 17.54
C LEU A 376 13.12 -3.54 18.07
N THR A 377 12.51 -2.61 18.82
CA THR A 377 11.22 -2.77 19.47
C THR A 377 10.39 -1.49 19.39
N TYR A 378 9.08 -1.62 19.64
CA TYR A 378 8.15 -0.50 19.76
C TYR A 378 7.63 -0.44 21.19
N SER A 379 8.06 0.56 21.97
CA SER A 379 7.56 0.79 23.33
C SER A 379 6.12 1.33 23.32
N PRO A 380 5.39 1.31 24.45
CA PRO A 380 4.08 1.94 24.56
C PRO A 380 4.07 3.41 24.11
N GLU A 381 5.11 4.17 24.45
CA GLU A 381 5.28 5.59 24.08
C GLU A 381 5.52 5.76 22.58
N ALA A 382 6.26 4.84 21.94
CA ALA A 382 6.48 4.87 20.50
C ALA A 382 5.19 4.58 19.71
N ILE A 383 4.35 3.66 20.19
CA ILE A 383 3.04 3.40 19.58
C ILE A 383 2.11 4.61 19.75
N GLN A 384 2.09 5.23 20.93
CA GLN A 384 1.31 6.44 21.18
C GLN A 384 1.78 7.61 20.29
N ASP A 385 3.08 7.82 20.13
CA ASP A 385 3.66 8.84 19.25
C ASP A 385 3.30 8.62 17.76
N ILE A 386 3.24 7.37 17.30
CA ILE A 386 2.75 7.03 15.95
C ILE A 386 1.23 7.32 15.84
N GLN A 387 0.45 6.94 16.84
CA GLN A 387 -1.01 7.17 16.88
C GLN A 387 -1.35 8.66 16.83
N GLU A 388 -0.69 9.49 17.62
CA GLU A 388 -0.92 10.93 17.69
C GLU A 388 -0.48 11.64 16.41
N TYR A 389 0.63 11.22 15.80
CA TYR A 389 1.08 11.70 14.49
C TYR A 389 0.08 11.37 13.37
N GLY A 390 -0.55 10.19 13.46
CA GLY A 390 -1.67 9.77 12.60
C GLY A 390 -2.90 10.65 12.78
N VAL A 391 -3.39 10.82 14.01
CA VAL A 391 -4.55 11.67 14.33
C VAL A 391 -4.36 13.09 13.81
N ALA A 392 -3.17 13.69 13.99
CA ALA A 392 -2.86 15.03 13.49
C ALA A 392 -2.99 15.18 11.96
N ARG A 393 -3.03 14.06 11.22
CA ARG A 393 -3.20 13.98 9.75
C ARG A 393 -4.54 13.38 9.32
N GLY A 394 -5.41 13.03 10.27
CA GLY A 394 -6.63 12.26 10.01
C GLY A 394 -6.33 10.86 9.46
N VAL A 395 -5.23 10.23 9.88
CA VAL A 395 -4.88 8.84 9.56
C VAL A 395 -4.98 8.02 10.84
N GLN A 396 -5.96 7.12 10.90
CA GLN A 396 -6.15 6.22 12.02
C GLN A 396 -5.06 5.13 12.00
N VAL A 397 -4.47 4.85 13.16
CA VAL A 397 -3.45 3.81 13.32
C VAL A 397 -4.10 2.58 13.92
N LEU A 398 -4.33 1.58 13.07
CA LEU A 398 -4.85 0.26 13.42
C LEU A 398 -3.66 -0.68 13.67
N LEU A 399 -3.77 -1.55 14.68
CA LEU A 399 -2.79 -2.61 14.93
C LEU A 399 -3.42 -3.98 14.68
N GLU A 400 -2.59 -4.89 14.20
CA GLU A 400 -2.88 -6.31 14.08
C GLU A 400 -1.95 -7.14 14.96
N ILE A 401 -2.53 -8.05 15.74
CA ILE A 401 -1.81 -9.22 16.24
C ILE A 401 -2.55 -10.43 15.67
N ASP A 402 -1.97 -10.96 14.60
CA ASP A 402 -2.49 -12.08 13.85
C ASP A 402 -2.46 -13.38 14.69
N MET A 403 -3.60 -14.07 14.72
CA MET A 403 -3.87 -15.25 15.53
C MET A 403 -5.09 -16.04 15.00
N PRO A 404 -5.15 -17.37 15.19
CA PRO A 404 -4.19 -18.23 15.88
C PRO A 404 -3.00 -18.65 15.00
N GLY A 405 -3.05 -18.41 13.69
CA GLY A 405 -1.91 -18.57 12.77
C GLY A 405 -0.76 -17.62 13.12
N HIS A 406 0.33 -17.70 12.37
CA HIS A 406 1.40 -16.69 12.38
C HIS A 406 2.05 -16.27 13.72
N VAL A 407 1.92 -17.08 14.79
CA VAL A 407 2.44 -16.74 16.12
C VAL A 407 3.80 -17.42 16.40
N GLY A 408 4.82 -16.62 16.76
CA GLY A 408 6.20 -17.06 17.01
C GLY A 408 6.69 -17.04 18.47
N ILE A 409 5.80 -17.23 19.47
CA ILE A 409 6.11 -16.91 20.89
C ILE A 409 6.84 -18.01 21.70
N ASP A 410 7.19 -19.15 21.10
CA ASP A 410 7.70 -20.34 21.80
C ASP A 410 8.96 -20.10 22.64
N LYS A 411 9.80 -19.14 22.25
CA LYS A 411 10.99 -18.74 23.01
C LYS A 411 10.64 -17.97 24.29
N ALA A 412 9.49 -17.31 24.33
CA ALA A 412 8.98 -16.52 25.44
C ALA A 412 8.07 -17.35 26.37
N TYR A 413 7.16 -18.13 25.78
CA TYR A 413 6.15 -18.95 26.47
C TYR A 413 6.04 -20.36 25.85
N PRO A 414 6.98 -21.27 26.19
CA PRO A 414 6.95 -22.64 25.69
C PRO A 414 5.64 -23.36 26.06
N GLY A 415 5.03 -24.05 25.10
CA GLY A 415 3.85 -24.90 25.31
C GLY A 415 2.49 -24.26 24.98
N LEU A 416 2.45 -22.94 24.74
CA LEU A 416 1.25 -22.22 24.25
C LEU A 416 1.02 -22.41 22.74
N SER A 417 2.11 -22.57 21.98
CA SER A 417 2.08 -22.77 20.53
C SER A 417 2.20 -24.24 20.10
N VAL A 418 1.97 -24.47 18.81
CA VAL A 418 2.26 -25.68 18.04
C VAL A 418 2.95 -25.32 16.72
N ALA A 419 3.53 -26.33 16.05
CA ALA A 419 4.21 -26.22 14.76
C ALA A 419 5.41 -25.27 14.68
N TYR A 420 5.88 -24.67 15.79
CA TYR A 420 6.94 -23.66 15.74
C TYR A 420 8.23 -24.14 15.07
N ASN A 421 8.56 -23.52 13.95
CA ASN A 421 9.70 -23.86 13.08
C ASN A 421 9.72 -25.34 12.59
N GLU A 422 8.59 -26.04 12.60
CA GLU A 422 8.49 -27.44 12.18
C GLU A 422 8.88 -27.63 10.71
N LYS A 423 9.32 -28.85 10.35
CA LYS A 423 9.77 -29.21 8.98
C LYS A 423 9.15 -30.55 8.52
N PRO A 424 8.78 -30.70 7.23
CA PRO A 424 8.81 -29.67 6.20
C PRO A 424 7.70 -28.63 6.44
N TYR A 425 7.99 -27.36 6.18
CA TYR A 425 7.15 -26.25 6.67
C TYR A 425 5.83 -26.12 5.89
N ASP A 426 5.85 -26.43 4.59
CA ASP A 426 4.73 -26.37 3.64
C ASP A 426 3.51 -27.18 4.10
N LYS A 427 3.74 -28.29 4.82
CA LYS A 427 2.70 -29.10 5.46
C LYS A 427 1.93 -28.35 6.56
N TYR A 428 2.54 -27.38 7.23
CA TYR A 428 2.06 -26.77 8.47
C TYR A 428 1.86 -25.23 8.40
N CYS A 429 2.44 -24.55 7.43
CA CYS A 429 2.26 -23.11 7.19
C CYS A 429 2.53 -22.82 5.69
N ALA A 430 2.29 -21.60 5.20
CA ALA A 430 2.70 -21.27 3.82
C ALA A 430 4.18 -20.89 3.72
N GLN A 431 4.76 -20.31 4.77
CA GLN A 431 6.15 -19.86 4.78
C GLN A 431 6.88 -20.10 6.13
N PRO A 432 8.21 -20.35 6.12
CA PRO A 432 8.97 -20.62 7.32
C PRO A 432 9.33 -19.32 8.08
N PRO A 433 9.47 -19.38 9.43
CA PRO A 433 9.14 -20.51 10.28
C PRO A 433 7.62 -20.64 10.45
N CYS A 434 7.10 -21.87 10.55
CA CYS A 434 5.73 -22.07 11.01
C CYS A 434 5.59 -21.66 12.48
N GLY A 435 4.36 -21.44 12.94
CA GLY A 435 4.00 -21.25 14.34
C GLY A 435 2.54 -20.85 14.46
N ALA A 436 1.82 -21.43 15.41
CA ALA A 436 0.41 -21.12 15.68
C ALA A 436 0.05 -21.39 17.15
N LEU A 437 -0.94 -20.68 17.68
CA LEU A 437 -1.47 -20.91 19.04
C LEU A 437 -2.33 -22.19 19.11
N LYS A 438 -2.37 -22.82 20.29
CA LYS A 438 -3.24 -23.97 20.56
C LYS A 438 -4.69 -23.55 20.80
N LEU A 439 -5.63 -24.20 20.12
CA LEU A 439 -7.06 -23.88 20.22
C LEU A 439 -7.74 -24.40 21.50
N ASN A 440 -7.30 -25.54 22.04
CA ASN A 440 -7.93 -26.18 23.21
C ASN A 440 -7.11 -26.02 24.50
N ASN A 441 -6.58 -24.82 24.73
CA ASN A 441 -5.70 -24.56 25.87
C ASN A 441 -6.11 -23.31 26.65
N THR A 442 -6.50 -23.48 27.91
CA THR A 442 -6.88 -22.36 28.79
C THR A 442 -5.70 -21.45 29.14
N ASP A 443 -4.46 -21.92 29.08
CA ASP A 443 -3.28 -21.04 29.24
C ASP A 443 -3.10 -20.10 28.04
N VAL A 444 -3.60 -20.47 26.85
CA VAL A 444 -3.65 -19.59 25.68
C VAL A 444 -4.73 -18.52 25.85
N GLU A 445 -5.91 -18.86 26.37
CA GLU A 445 -6.95 -17.89 26.72
C GLU A 445 -6.46 -16.90 27.79
N ASN A 446 -5.82 -17.41 28.86
CA ASN A 446 -5.20 -16.57 29.90
C ASN A 446 -4.12 -15.64 29.32
N PHE A 447 -3.31 -16.13 28.38
CA PHE A 447 -2.32 -15.33 27.67
C PHE A 447 -2.97 -14.21 26.83
N ILE A 448 -4.01 -14.51 26.07
CA ILE A 448 -4.76 -13.54 25.25
C ILE A 448 -5.42 -12.47 26.13
N SER A 449 -6.07 -12.88 27.22
CA SER A 449 -6.63 -11.94 28.21
C SER A 449 -5.56 -11.00 28.76
N THR A 450 -4.42 -11.54 29.21
CA THR A 450 -3.29 -10.73 29.74
C THR A 450 -2.71 -9.79 28.68
N LEU A 451 -2.61 -10.23 27.43
CA LEU A 451 -2.13 -9.44 26.30
C LEU A 451 -3.07 -8.27 26.00
N PHE A 452 -4.38 -8.53 25.96
CA PHE A 452 -5.40 -7.55 25.59
C PHE A 452 -5.73 -6.57 26.72
N ASP A 453 -5.71 -7.00 27.99
CA ASP A 453 -5.86 -6.12 29.15
C ASP A 453 -4.72 -5.09 29.27
N ASP A 454 -3.53 -5.38 28.72
CA ASP A 454 -2.39 -4.45 28.65
C ASP A 454 -2.43 -3.56 27.39
N LEU A 455 -2.77 -4.15 26.24
CA LEU A 455 -2.67 -3.47 24.94
C LEU A 455 -3.91 -2.63 24.60
N LEU A 456 -5.10 -3.21 24.70
CA LEU A 456 -6.32 -2.58 24.16
C LEU A 456 -6.70 -1.26 24.85
N PRO A 457 -6.52 -1.07 26.18
CA PRO A 457 -6.72 0.24 26.83
C PRO A 457 -5.82 1.36 26.28
N ARG A 458 -4.66 1.01 25.70
CA ARG A 458 -3.73 1.97 25.07
C ARG A 458 -4.13 2.29 23.63
N LEU A 459 -4.80 1.37 22.94
CA LEU A 459 -5.22 1.54 21.55
C LEU A 459 -6.61 2.16 21.39
N SER A 460 -7.56 1.83 22.28
CA SER A 460 -8.95 2.28 22.19
C SER A 460 -9.20 3.79 22.29
N PRO A 461 -8.26 4.67 22.72
CA PRO A 461 -8.40 6.11 22.54
C PRO A 461 -8.17 6.59 21.09
N TYR A 462 -7.36 5.87 20.31
CA TYR A 462 -6.85 6.31 18.99
C TYR A 462 -7.29 5.44 17.80
N SER A 463 -7.80 4.23 18.07
CA SER A 463 -8.37 3.33 17.08
C SER A 463 -9.80 2.95 17.46
N ALA A 464 -10.63 2.70 16.45
CA ALA A 464 -11.94 2.07 16.54
C ALA A 464 -11.86 0.55 16.33
N TYR A 465 -10.73 0.05 15.84
CA TYR A 465 -10.54 -1.30 15.33
C TYR A 465 -9.33 -2.01 15.96
N PHE A 466 -9.39 -3.33 16.00
CA PHE A 466 -8.24 -4.21 16.24
C PHE A 466 -8.33 -5.42 15.32
N HIS A 467 -7.28 -5.71 14.55
CA HIS A 467 -7.25 -6.84 13.63
C HIS A 467 -6.69 -8.07 14.36
N THR A 468 -7.40 -9.19 14.32
CA THR A 468 -6.93 -10.46 14.91
C THR A 468 -6.31 -11.39 13.87
N GLY A 469 -6.21 -10.96 12.62
CA GLY A 469 -5.71 -11.76 11.51
C GLY A 469 -6.55 -13.00 11.27
N GLY A 470 -5.91 -14.16 11.33
CA GLY A 470 -6.54 -15.46 11.08
C GLY A 470 -6.38 -15.95 9.65
N ASP A 471 -5.45 -15.37 8.89
CA ASP A 471 -5.02 -15.90 7.60
C ASP A 471 -4.21 -17.19 7.77
N GLU A 472 -4.22 -18.01 6.71
CA GLU A 472 -3.40 -19.21 6.50
C GLU A 472 -3.33 -20.26 7.64
N TYR A 473 -4.19 -20.19 8.67
CA TYR A 473 -4.17 -21.13 9.79
C TYR A 473 -4.54 -22.54 9.34
N LYS A 474 -3.57 -23.46 9.35
CA LYS A 474 -3.75 -24.83 8.83
C LYS A 474 -4.21 -25.80 9.91
N ALA A 475 -5.30 -26.51 9.64
CA ALA A 475 -5.79 -27.63 10.48
C ALA A 475 -4.70 -28.67 10.82
N THR A 476 -3.70 -28.85 9.94
CA THR A 476 -2.55 -29.74 10.16
C THR A 476 -1.67 -29.34 11.35
N ASN A 477 -1.74 -28.11 11.86
CA ASN A 477 -1.05 -27.71 13.09
C ASN A 477 -1.52 -28.55 14.29
N SER A 478 -2.82 -28.88 14.35
CA SER A 478 -3.44 -29.66 15.43
C SER A 478 -3.08 -31.15 15.41
N LEU A 479 -2.39 -31.64 14.37
CA LEU A 479 -1.74 -32.97 14.38
C LEU A 479 -0.51 -33.01 15.31
N LEU A 480 0.08 -31.85 15.63
CA LEU A 480 1.23 -31.71 16.51
C LEU A 480 0.85 -31.37 17.95
N ASP A 481 -0.41 -31.03 18.19
CA ASP A 481 -0.93 -30.88 19.55
C ASP A 481 -1.20 -32.27 20.15
N PRO A 482 -0.53 -32.67 21.25
CA PRO A 482 -0.78 -33.96 21.91
C PRO A 482 -2.22 -34.11 22.42
N ASP A 483 -2.95 -33.01 22.65
CA ASP A 483 -4.32 -33.03 23.18
C ASP A 483 -5.40 -33.10 22.07
N LEU A 484 -5.03 -32.83 20.80
CA LEU A 484 -5.96 -32.85 19.66
C LEU A 484 -5.66 -33.98 18.66
N GLN A 485 -4.41 -34.11 18.23
CA GLN A 485 -3.92 -35.15 17.29
C GLN A 485 -4.79 -35.34 16.03
N THR A 486 -5.40 -34.26 15.52
CA THR A 486 -6.34 -34.31 14.38
C THR A 486 -6.25 -33.07 13.51
N ASP A 487 -6.51 -33.23 12.21
CA ASP A 487 -6.70 -32.18 11.20
C ASP A 487 -8.16 -32.08 10.73
N ASN A 488 -9.09 -32.78 11.40
CA ASN A 488 -10.50 -32.78 11.02
C ASN A 488 -11.16 -31.44 11.41
N MET A 489 -11.40 -30.58 10.42
CA MET A 489 -11.99 -29.25 10.63
C MET A 489 -13.34 -29.29 11.36
N THR A 490 -14.16 -30.34 11.21
CA THR A 490 -15.43 -30.46 11.97
C THR A 490 -15.22 -30.62 13.48
N LEU A 491 -14.06 -31.13 13.91
CA LEU A 491 -13.69 -31.22 15.33
C LEU A 491 -12.95 -29.96 15.81
N LEU A 492 -12.21 -29.29 14.91
CA LEU A 492 -11.42 -28.11 15.24
C LEU A 492 -12.23 -26.80 15.20
N GLN A 493 -13.23 -26.68 14.32
CA GLN A 493 -14.02 -25.45 14.15
C GLN A 493 -14.67 -24.98 15.45
N PRO A 494 -15.27 -25.82 16.32
CA PRO A 494 -15.82 -25.35 17.60
C PRO A 494 -14.77 -24.85 18.59
N LEU A 495 -13.52 -25.33 18.46
CA LEU A 495 -12.38 -24.88 19.27
C LEU A 495 -11.85 -23.53 18.75
N LEU A 496 -11.79 -23.36 17.43
CA LEU A 496 -11.48 -22.08 16.80
C LEU A 496 -12.55 -21.03 17.10
N GLN A 497 -13.83 -21.40 17.03
CA GLN A 497 -14.93 -20.51 17.41
C GLN A 497 -14.76 -20.03 18.86
N ARG A 498 -14.49 -20.92 19.81
CA ARG A 498 -14.22 -20.55 21.21
C ARG A 498 -13.02 -19.61 21.34
N PHE A 499 -11.96 -19.84 20.57
CA PHE A 499 -10.77 -18.99 20.54
C PHE A 499 -11.11 -17.57 20.03
N LEU A 500 -11.84 -17.48 18.91
CA LEU A 500 -12.30 -16.21 18.33
C LEU A 500 -13.28 -15.50 19.26
N ASP A 501 -14.26 -16.20 19.82
CA ASP A 501 -15.20 -15.67 20.81
C ASP A 501 -14.43 -15.05 21.99
N HIS A 502 -13.41 -15.73 22.50
CA HIS A 502 -12.59 -15.22 23.60
C HIS A 502 -11.83 -13.94 23.19
N ALA A 503 -11.14 -13.95 22.05
CA ALA A 503 -10.40 -12.79 21.55
C ALA A 503 -11.32 -11.59 21.25
N HIS A 504 -12.39 -11.82 20.48
CA HIS A 504 -13.31 -10.77 20.04
C HIS A 504 -14.18 -10.21 21.17
N ASN A 505 -14.54 -11.01 22.19
CA ASN A 505 -15.24 -10.48 23.36
C ASN A 505 -14.35 -9.54 24.20
N ASN A 506 -13.04 -9.82 24.29
CA ASN A 506 -12.08 -8.89 24.90
C ASN A 506 -11.94 -7.59 24.10
N ILE A 507 -11.91 -7.67 22.77
CA ILE A 507 -11.86 -6.50 21.86
C ILE A 507 -13.11 -5.62 22.01
N ARG A 508 -14.30 -6.23 21.91
CA ARG A 508 -15.59 -5.55 22.12
C ARG A 508 -15.72 -4.98 23.54
N GLY A 509 -15.21 -5.69 24.55
CA GLY A 509 -15.16 -5.22 25.94
C GLY A 509 -14.37 -3.93 26.15
N HIS A 510 -13.37 -3.69 25.29
CA HIS A 510 -12.57 -2.46 25.27
C HIS A 510 -13.12 -1.37 24.31
N GLY A 511 -14.30 -1.59 23.72
CA GLY A 511 -14.96 -0.63 22.82
C GLY A 511 -14.35 -0.56 21.41
N LEU A 512 -13.66 -1.62 20.99
CA LEU A 512 -13.08 -1.79 19.65
C LEU A 512 -13.92 -2.78 18.83
N VAL A 513 -13.87 -2.65 17.50
CA VAL A 513 -14.48 -3.58 16.54
C VAL A 513 -13.41 -4.54 15.99
N PRO A 514 -13.64 -5.87 15.99
CA PRO A 514 -12.71 -6.80 15.38
C PRO A 514 -12.61 -6.64 13.87
N ILE A 515 -11.44 -6.94 13.31
CA ILE A 515 -11.26 -7.24 11.89
C ILE A 515 -10.56 -8.61 11.77
N VAL A 516 -10.93 -9.39 10.76
CA VAL A 516 -10.35 -10.70 10.43
C VAL A 516 -9.99 -10.78 8.95
N TRP A 517 -9.01 -11.62 8.60
CA TRP A 517 -8.85 -12.07 7.22
C TRP A 517 -9.97 -13.06 6.86
N GLU A 518 -10.25 -13.18 5.56
CA GLU A 518 -11.44 -13.87 5.06
C GLU A 518 -11.51 -15.36 5.36
N GLU A 519 -10.38 -16.06 5.56
CA GLU A 519 -10.34 -17.49 5.86
C GLU A 519 -11.16 -17.87 7.10
N MET A 520 -11.24 -17.00 8.09
CA MET A 520 -12.07 -17.21 9.29
C MET A 520 -13.56 -17.42 8.94
N VAL A 521 -14.05 -16.75 7.89
CA VAL A 521 -15.44 -16.86 7.40
C VAL A 521 -15.56 -17.86 6.24
N GLU A 522 -14.64 -17.79 5.26
CA GLU A 522 -14.72 -18.54 4.00
C GLU A 522 -14.30 -20.01 4.11
N GLU A 523 -13.23 -20.31 4.86
CA GLU A 523 -12.69 -21.67 5.05
C GLU A 523 -13.20 -22.29 6.35
N TRP A 524 -13.09 -21.54 7.45
CA TRP A 524 -13.39 -22.02 8.79
C TRP A 524 -14.86 -21.90 9.20
N ALA A 525 -15.66 -21.12 8.45
CA ALA A 525 -17.08 -20.89 8.74
C ALA A 525 -17.34 -20.50 10.20
N ALA A 526 -16.50 -19.63 10.76
CA ALA A 526 -16.70 -19.06 12.08
C ALA A 526 -17.77 -17.96 12.05
N ASP A 527 -18.60 -17.91 13.10
CA ASP A 527 -19.44 -16.75 13.38
C ASP A 527 -18.56 -15.68 14.02
N VAL A 528 -18.14 -14.70 13.23
CA VAL A 528 -17.32 -13.57 13.69
C VAL A 528 -18.16 -12.41 14.24
N GLY A 529 -19.49 -12.48 14.18
CA GLY A 529 -20.42 -11.41 14.53
C GLY A 529 -20.60 -10.36 13.42
N ASN A 530 -21.78 -9.72 13.41
CA ASN A 530 -22.20 -8.77 12.36
C ASN A 530 -21.49 -7.40 12.41
N ASP A 531 -20.83 -7.07 13.51
CA ASP A 531 -20.03 -5.85 13.67
C ASP A 531 -18.62 -6.00 13.08
N THR A 532 -18.09 -7.22 13.04
CA THR A 532 -16.74 -7.52 12.55
C THR A 532 -16.60 -7.22 11.06
N VAL A 533 -15.49 -6.56 10.72
CA VAL A 533 -15.09 -6.33 9.33
C VAL A 533 -14.28 -7.52 8.84
N VAL A 534 -14.46 -7.90 7.57
CA VAL A 534 -13.69 -8.97 6.92
C VAL A 534 -12.79 -8.34 5.87
N GLN A 535 -11.48 -8.57 5.95
CA GLN A 535 -10.51 -8.14 4.96
C GLN A 535 -10.26 -9.28 3.97
N ALA A 536 -10.55 -9.02 2.69
CA ALA A 536 -10.57 -10.01 1.63
C ALA A 536 -9.38 -9.81 0.69
N TRP A 537 -8.55 -10.83 0.52
CA TRP A 537 -7.28 -10.79 -0.21
C TRP A 537 -7.20 -11.80 -1.35
N LEU A 538 -7.92 -12.92 -1.31
CA LEU A 538 -7.94 -13.99 -2.32
C LEU A 538 -8.63 -13.58 -3.64
N GLY A 539 -9.30 -12.43 -3.67
CA GLY A 539 -9.66 -11.69 -4.88
C GLY A 539 -11.12 -11.23 -4.96
N SER A 540 -11.46 -10.46 -5.99
CA SER A 540 -12.76 -9.79 -6.17
C SER A 540 -13.98 -10.71 -6.06
N ALA A 541 -13.81 -12.01 -6.33
CA ALA A 541 -14.86 -13.01 -6.19
C ALA A 541 -15.24 -13.27 -4.71
N SER A 542 -14.28 -13.26 -3.78
CA SER A 542 -14.58 -13.33 -2.35
C SER A 542 -15.14 -11.99 -1.84
N VAL A 543 -14.56 -10.85 -2.27
CA VAL A 543 -15.10 -9.51 -1.96
C VAL A 543 -16.61 -9.46 -2.27
N ALA A 544 -17.00 -9.91 -3.47
CA ALA A 544 -18.41 -10.00 -3.88
C ALA A 544 -19.23 -10.97 -3.02
N LYS A 545 -18.68 -12.14 -2.68
CA LYS A 545 -19.37 -13.18 -1.88
C LYS A 545 -19.62 -12.73 -0.44
N LEU A 546 -18.60 -12.22 0.24
CA LEU A 546 -18.68 -11.72 1.62
C LEU A 546 -19.63 -10.51 1.72
N ALA A 547 -19.52 -9.57 0.78
CA ALA A 547 -20.38 -8.39 0.73
C ALA A 547 -21.85 -8.76 0.44
N ALA A 548 -22.11 -9.75 -0.42
CA ALA A 548 -23.45 -10.29 -0.65
C ALA A 548 -24.00 -11.11 0.53
N ALA A 549 -23.13 -11.70 1.36
CA ALA A 549 -23.50 -12.37 2.61
C ALA A 549 -23.83 -11.39 3.75
N GLY A 550 -23.50 -10.10 3.61
CA GLY A 550 -23.87 -9.05 4.57
C GLY A 550 -22.73 -8.50 5.43
N HIS A 551 -21.52 -9.07 5.32
CA HIS A 551 -20.34 -8.59 6.06
C HIS A 551 -19.88 -7.22 5.55
N LYS A 552 -19.25 -6.41 6.41
CA LYS A 552 -18.48 -5.26 5.93
C LYS A 552 -17.13 -5.74 5.43
N VAL A 553 -16.76 -5.34 4.21
CA VAL A 553 -15.61 -5.88 3.50
C VAL A 553 -14.59 -4.79 3.15
N ILE A 554 -13.33 -5.05 3.46
CA ILE A 554 -12.17 -4.32 2.96
C ILE A 554 -11.57 -5.12 1.81
N ASP A 555 -11.39 -4.50 0.65
CA ASP A 555 -10.74 -5.12 -0.51
C ASP A 555 -9.20 -4.93 -0.47
N SER A 556 -8.48 -6.03 -0.32
CA SER A 556 -7.03 -6.15 -0.40
C SER A 556 -6.59 -7.21 -1.42
N THR A 557 -7.43 -7.47 -2.43
CA THR A 557 -7.24 -8.41 -3.54
C THR A 557 -5.78 -8.51 -4.02
N PHE A 558 -5.14 -9.66 -3.82
CA PHE A 558 -3.69 -9.86 -3.97
C PHE A 558 -3.20 -9.62 -5.40
N ASP A 559 -4.02 -9.95 -6.41
CA ASP A 559 -3.64 -9.79 -7.81
C ASP A 559 -3.74 -8.33 -8.29
N VAL A 560 -4.17 -7.40 -7.42
CA VAL A 560 -4.22 -5.94 -7.64
C VAL A 560 -3.42 -5.16 -6.60
N TYR A 561 -3.61 -5.42 -5.31
CA TYR A 561 -3.24 -4.53 -4.22
C TYR A 561 -2.01 -4.95 -3.39
N TYR A 562 -1.43 -6.14 -3.61
CA TYR A 562 -0.17 -6.54 -2.97
C TYR A 562 1.03 -5.84 -3.65
N LEU A 563 1.73 -4.99 -2.91
CA LEU A 563 2.82 -4.17 -3.43
C LEU A 563 4.18 -4.91 -3.40
N ASP A 564 4.29 -5.97 -2.63
CA ASP A 564 5.45 -6.86 -2.50
C ASP A 564 5.68 -7.79 -3.71
N CYS A 565 4.70 -7.98 -4.61
CA CYS A 565 4.80 -8.94 -5.71
C CYS A 565 5.82 -8.59 -6.81
N GLY A 566 6.36 -9.62 -7.47
CA GLY A 566 7.25 -9.53 -8.64
C GLY A 566 8.68 -9.08 -8.32
N ARG A 567 9.15 -9.41 -7.12
CA ARG A 567 10.53 -9.21 -6.63
C ARG A 567 11.40 -10.45 -6.88
N GLY A 568 10.78 -11.60 -7.07
CA GLY A 568 11.42 -12.90 -7.20
C GLY A 568 11.36 -13.71 -5.91
N GLN A 569 11.72 -14.98 -5.95
CA GLN A 569 11.59 -15.88 -4.81
C GLN A 569 12.71 -15.66 -3.77
N TRP A 570 12.33 -15.56 -2.49
CA TRP A 570 13.26 -15.34 -1.36
C TRP A 570 13.71 -16.63 -0.66
N LEU A 571 13.00 -17.74 -0.90
CA LEU A 571 13.35 -19.06 -0.36
C LEU A 571 14.55 -19.68 -1.09
N ASP A 572 15.42 -20.36 -0.33
CA ASP A 572 16.53 -21.16 -0.88
C ASP A 572 16.05 -22.51 -1.42
N PHE A 573 16.51 -22.89 -2.62
CA PHE A 573 16.24 -24.19 -3.23
C PHE A 573 17.52 -25.04 -3.33
N LYS A 574 17.40 -26.32 -2.99
CA LYS A 574 18.48 -27.30 -3.21
C LYS A 574 18.52 -27.71 -4.67
N ASP A 575 19.72 -28.02 -5.15
CA ASP A 575 19.98 -28.55 -6.49
C ASP A 575 19.06 -29.73 -6.86
N GLY A 576 18.64 -29.77 -8.13
CA GLY A 576 17.71 -30.78 -8.65
C GLY A 576 16.25 -30.33 -8.54
N PRO A 577 15.29 -31.25 -8.29
CA PRO A 577 13.86 -31.00 -8.55
C PRO A 577 13.26 -29.76 -7.87
N SER A 578 13.72 -29.38 -6.68
CA SER A 578 13.27 -28.16 -6.00
C SER A 578 13.70 -26.89 -6.72
N LEU A 579 14.92 -26.84 -7.23
CA LEU A 579 15.45 -25.71 -8.00
C LEU A 579 14.87 -25.68 -9.42
N ASP A 580 14.74 -26.85 -10.05
CA ASP A 580 14.12 -27.00 -11.37
C ASP A 580 12.66 -26.53 -11.38
N ALA A 581 11.90 -26.80 -10.29
CA ALA A 581 10.52 -26.37 -10.14
C ALA A 581 10.39 -24.88 -9.75
N ALA A 582 11.40 -24.31 -9.08
CA ALA A 582 11.39 -22.90 -8.70
C ALA A 582 11.72 -21.95 -9.87
N TYR A 583 12.55 -22.38 -10.83
CA TYR A 583 12.94 -21.56 -11.98
C TYR A 583 11.72 -21.07 -12.79
N PRO A 584 11.58 -19.76 -13.13
CA PRO A 584 12.61 -18.71 -13.12
C PRO A 584 12.69 -17.88 -11.83
N PHE A 585 12.36 -18.47 -10.68
CA PHE A 585 12.36 -17.86 -9.35
C PHE A 585 11.35 -16.71 -9.20
N ALA A 586 10.12 -16.93 -9.66
CA ALA A 586 9.00 -16.04 -9.37
C ALA A 586 8.53 -16.19 -7.90
N ASP A 587 8.10 -15.09 -7.29
CA ASP A 587 7.34 -15.12 -6.04
C ASP A 587 5.88 -15.55 -6.27
N TYR A 588 5.17 -15.85 -5.17
CA TYR A 588 3.84 -16.44 -5.17
C TYR A 588 2.77 -15.59 -5.87
N CYS A 589 2.91 -14.26 -5.85
CA CYS A 589 1.94 -13.32 -6.40
C CYS A 589 2.43 -12.56 -7.64
N SER A 590 3.54 -12.96 -8.25
CA SER A 590 4.09 -12.40 -9.48
C SER A 590 3.05 -12.33 -10.63
N PRO A 591 3.10 -11.32 -11.51
CA PRO A 591 4.09 -10.23 -11.60
C PRO A 591 3.76 -9.04 -10.70
N THR A 592 4.66 -8.04 -10.66
CA THR A 592 4.48 -6.78 -9.95
C THR A 592 3.20 -6.05 -10.35
N LYS A 593 2.42 -5.66 -9.34
CA LYS A 593 1.20 -4.89 -9.52
C LYS A 593 1.58 -3.45 -9.82
N ASN A 594 1.24 -2.97 -11.01
CA ASN A 594 1.61 -1.62 -11.46
C ASN A 594 0.49 -0.62 -11.19
N TRP A 595 0.82 0.67 -11.16
CA TRP A 595 -0.14 1.72 -10.81
C TRP A 595 -1.39 1.75 -11.71
N ARG A 596 -1.30 1.36 -12.98
CA ARG A 596 -2.46 1.36 -13.90
C ARG A 596 -3.45 0.25 -13.57
N LEU A 597 -2.97 -0.90 -13.09
CA LEU A 597 -3.81 -2.00 -12.62
C LEU A 597 -4.59 -1.54 -11.38
N ILE A 598 -3.86 -1.07 -10.37
CA ILE A 598 -4.40 -0.52 -9.11
C ILE A 598 -5.45 0.56 -9.36
N TYR A 599 -5.14 1.53 -10.22
CA TYR A 599 -6.05 2.63 -10.59
C TYR A 599 -7.27 2.17 -11.40
N SER A 600 -7.16 1.04 -12.12
CA SER A 600 -8.24 0.55 -13.01
C SER A 600 -9.27 -0.32 -12.30
N HIS A 601 -8.96 -0.81 -11.11
CA HIS A 601 -9.85 -1.64 -10.29
C HIS A 601 -10.98 -0.81 -9.66
N ASP A 602 -12.17 -1.39 -9.60
CA ASP A 602 -13.31 -0.85 -8.83
C ASP A 602 -13.77 -1.94 -7.85
N PRO A 603 -13.59 -1.77 -6.52
CA PRO A 603 -13.92 -2.79 -5.53
C PRO A 603 -15.38 -3.28 -5.53
N VAL A 604 -16.29 -2.59 -6.23
CA VAL A 604 -17.71 -2.96 -6.35
C VAL A 604 -18.16 -3.21 -7.80
N GLU A 605 -17.23 -3.50 -8.72
CA GLU A 605 -17.60 -3.81 -10.10
C GLU A 605 -18.52 -5.03 -10.20
N ASN A 606 -19.59 -4.91 -11.00
CA ASN A 606 -20.59 -5.95 -11.24
C ASN A 606 -21.38 -6.45 -10.00
N MET A 607 -21.34 -5.72 -8.88
CA MET A 607 -22.14 -6.01 -7.69
C MET A 607 -23.54 -5.38 -7.74
N THR A 608 -24.47 -5.87 -6.92
CA THR A 608 -25.74 -5.17 -6.66
C THR A 608 -25.49 -3.96 -5.73
N ALA A 609 -26.45 -3.04 -5.64
CA ALA A 609 -26.31 -1.86 -4.76
C ALA A 609 -26.17 -2.25 -3.27
N GLU A 610 -26.85 -3.32 -2.85
CA GLU A 610 -26.83 -3.85 -1.49
C GLU A 610 -25.46 -4.44 -1.14
N ALA A 611 -24.89 -5.25 -2.04
CA ALA A 611 -23.54 -5.79 -1.86
C ALA A 611 -22.48 -4.68 -1.97
N ALA A 612 -22.62 -3.74 -2.91
CA ALA A 612 -21.71 -2.61 -3.04
C ALA A 612 -21.66 -1.72 -1.77
N ALA A 613 -22.79 -1.55 -1.07
CA ALA A 613 -22.87 -0.82 0.20
C ALA A 613 -22.23 -1.56 1.41
N ASN A 614 -21.77 -2.80 1.19
CA ASN A 614 -21.04 -3.59 2.18
C ASN A 614 -19.53 -3.56 1.98
N VAL A 615 -19.03 -3.21 0.79
CA VAL A 615 -17.60 -2.93 0.58
C VAL A 615 -17.29 -1.52 1.09
N ILE A 616 -16.59 -1.42 2.21
CA ILE A 616 -16.29 -0.14 2.88
C ILE A 616 -15.05 0.57 2.31
N GLY A 617 -14.31 -0.11 1.44
CA GLY A 617 -13.14 0.43 0.75
C GLY A 617 -12.07 -0.65 0.57
N GLY A 618 -10.80 -0.28 0.75
CA GLY A 618 -9.70 -1.21 0.54
C GLY A 618 -8.39 -0.80 1.20
N GLU A 619 -7.44 -1.73 1.18
CA GLU A 619 -6.05 -1.50 1.63
C GLU A 619 -5.04 -2.12 0.68
N VAL A 620 -3.95 -1.40 0.43
CA VAL A 620 -2.78 -1.94 -0.28
C VAL A 620 -1.86 -2.63 0.71
N ALA A 621 -1.40 -3.83 0.38
CA ALA A 621 -0.54 -4.59 1.28
C ALA A 621 0.94 -4.35 0.97
N VAL A 622 1.73 -4.07 2.02
CA VAL A 622 3.19 -4.02 1.99
C VAL A 622 3.71 -5.12 2.92
N TRP A 623 3.66 -6.36 2.45
CA TRP A 623 4.29 -7.49 3.11
C TRP A 623 5.81 -7.38 2.98
N THR A 624 6.55 -7.73 4.04
CA THR A 624 7.96 -7.33 4.17
C THR A 624 8.95 -8.49 4.16
N GLU A 625 8.63 -9.64 3.57
CA GLU A 625 9.59 -10.72 3.30
C GLU A 625 10.80 -10.22 2.47
N MET A 626 10.58 -9.25 1.58
CA MET A 626 11.60 -8.64 0.70
C MET A 626 11.52 -7.10 0.62
N ILE A 627 10.93 -6.46 1.63
CA ILE A 627 10.85 -5.01 1.74
C ILE A 627 11.47 -4.59 3.07
N ASP A 628 12.29 -3.54 3.03
CA ASP A 628 13.05 -3.01 4.15
C ASP A 628 12.96 -1.46 4.16
N PRO A 629 13.48 -0.77 5.19
CA PRO A 629 13.46 0.70 5.24
C PRO A 629 14.12 1.41 4.05
N VAL A 630 15.02 0.74 3.31
CA VAL A 630 15.68 1.28 2.12
C VAL A 630 14.78 1.22 0.89
N SER A 631 14.03 0.13 0.72
CA SER A 631 13.21 -0.14 -0.48
C SER A 631 11.75 0.29 -0.37
N LEU A 632 11.21 0.39 0.84
CA LEU A 632 9.81 0.74 1.17
C LEU A 632 9.20 1.79 0.23
N ASP A 633 9.78 3.00 0.19
CA ASP A 633 9.19 4.15 -0.52
C ASP A 633 9.05 3.88 -2.02
N THR A 634 10.08 3.30 -2.62
CA THR A 634 10.16 3.05 -4.06
C THR A 634 9.22 1.92 -4.50
N LEU A 635 8.85 1.04 -3.58
CA LEU A 635 7.88 -0.02 -3.83
C LEU A 635 6.46 0.49 -3.53
N ALA A 636 6.21 1.10 -2.38
CA ALA A 636 4.89 1.58 -2.00
C ALA A 636 4.39 2.74 -2.89
N TRP A 637 5.24 3.72 -3.18
CA TRP A 637 4.85 4.97 -3.83
C TRP A 637 5.38 5.09 -5.26
N PRO A 638 4.60 5.64 -6.21
CA PRO A 638 3.24 6.16 -6.09
C PRO A 638 2.15 5.10 -6.40
N ARG A 639 2.39 3.81 -6.11
CA ARG A 639 1.37 2.76 -6.31
C ARG A 639 0.23 2.85 -5.31
N ALA A 640 0.52 3.09 -4.04
CA ALA A 640 -0.48 3.40 -3.02
C ALA A 640 -1.26 4.71 -3.33
N ALA A 641 -0.58 5.71 -3.91
CA ALA A 641 -1.24 6.93 -4.41
C ALA A 641 -2.29 6.63 -5.50
N ALA A 642 -2.04 5.65 -6.38
CA ALA A 642 -2.99 5.16 -7.37
C ALA A 642 -4.27 4.58 -6.72
N ALA A 643 -4.12 3.86 -5.61
CA ALA A 643 -5.24 3.33 -4.83
C ALA A 643 -5.99 4.46 -4.09
N GLY A 644 -5.26 5.44 -3.54
CA GLY A 644 -5.83 6.63 -2.90
C GLY A 644 -6.83 7.37 -3.79
N GLU A 645 -6.52 7.58 -5.08
CA GLU A 645 -7.48 8.17 -6.02
C GLU A 645 -8.62 7.20 -6.41
N ALA A 646 -8.33 5.91 -6.59
CA ALA A 646 -9.37 4.92 -6.88
C ALA A 646 -10.43 4.84 -5.77
N TRP A 647 -10.03 5.01 -4.50
CA TRP A 647 -10.93 4.98 -3.36
C TRP A 647 -11.51 6.35 -2.95
N TRP A 648 -10.80 7.45 -3.19
CA TRP A 648 -11.33 8.79 -2.97
C TRP A 648 -12.31 9.19 -4.08
N SER A 649 -11.83 9.23 -5.32
CA SER A 649 -12.56 9.77 -6.48
C SER A 649 -13.43 8.73 -7.17
N GLY A 650 -13.17 7.44 -6.94
CA GLY A 650 -13.84 6.33 -7.61
C GLY A 650 -13.35 6.10 -9.04
N ARG A 651 -13.47 4.85 -9.51
CA ARG A 651 -13.16 4.47 -10.89
C ARG A 651 -14.00 5.20 -11.95
N LYS A 652 -15.18 5.70 -11.58
CA LYS A 652 -16.13 6.43 -12.43
C LYS A 652 -16.30 7.88 -11.97
N ASP A 653 -16.59 8.79 -12.90
CA ASP A 653 -16.98 10.17 -12.60
C ASP A 653 -18.47 10.29 -12.20
N GLY A 654 -18.94 11.51 -11.93
CA GLY A 654 -20.32 11.78 -11.49
C GLY A 654 -21.36 11.48 -12.58
N GLU A 655 -20.95 11.49 -13.84
CA GLU A 655 -21.72 11.09 -15.02
C GLU A 655 -21.68 9.58 -15.28
N GLY A 656 -20.87 8.83 -14.53
CA GLY A 656 -20.73 7.37 -14.61
C GLY A 656 -19.71 6.86 -15.63
N ASN A 657 -18.96 7.74 -16.31
CA ASN A 657 -17.92 7.35 -17.25
C ASN A 657 -16.67 6.87 -16.51
N LEU A 658 -15.91 5.98 -17.13
CA LEU A 658 -14.63 5.53 -16.60
C LEU A 658 -13.60 6.67 -16.61
N ARG A 659 -13.04 7.03 -15.45
CA ARG A 659 -11.92 7.98 -15.36
C ARG A 659 -10.74 7.48 -16.19
N SER A 660 -10.08 8.37 -16.92
CA SER A 660 -9.07 7.95 -17.91
C SER A 660 -7.70 7.70 -17.27
N VAL A 661 -7.16 6.50 -17.46
CA VAL A 661 -5.77 6.14 -17.10
C VAL A 661 -4.77 7.02 -17.86
N PHE A 662 -5.13 7.45 -19.08
CA PHE A 662 -4.31 8.30 -19.93
C PHE A 662 -4.11 9.70 -19.32
N THR A 663 -5.16 10.31 -18.78
CA THR A 663 -5.10 11.63 -18.11
C THR A 663 -4.72 11.54 -16.64
N ALA A 664 -4.72 10.35 -16.03
CA ALA A 664 -4.20 10.11 -14.69
C ALA A 664 -2.67 10.18 -14.61
N ARG A 665 -1.97 9.68 -15.66
CA ARG A 665 -0.49 9.65 -15.72
C ARG A 665 0.17 10.99 -15.31
N PRO A 666 -0.09 12.14 -15.96
CA PRO A 666 0.61 13.39 -15.65
C PRO A 666 0.33 13.90 -14.23
N ARG A 667 -0.88 13.68 -13.71
CA ARG A 667 -1.25 14.07 -12.34
C ARG A 667 -0.54 13.20 -11.30
N LEU A 668 -0.42 11.90 -11.55
CA LEU A 668 0.32 10.98 -10.68
C LEU A 668 1.83 11.21 -10.74
N GLU A 669 2.37 11.62 -11.90
CA GLU A 669 3.75 12.08 -12.04
C GLU A 669 4.00 13.34 -11.20
N GLU A 670 3.13 14.35 -11.30
CA GLU A 670 3.23 15.53 -10.43
C GLU A 670 3.14 15.15 -8.95
N MET A 671 2.16 14.33 -8.58
CA MET A 671 1.98 13.92 -7.19
C MET A 671 3.22 13.21 -6.65
N ARG A 672 3.87 12.36 -7.46
CA ARG A 672 5.14 11.73 -7.12
C ARG A 672 6.25 12.75 -6.86
N GLU A 673 6.34 13.84 -7.63
CA GLU A 673 7.31 14.92 -7.36
C GLU A 673 6.95 15.74 -6.11
N ARG A 674 5.67 16.00 -5.85
CA ARG A 674 5.20 16.66 -4.62
C ARG A 674 5.54 15.82 -3.38
N MET A 675 5.33 14.51 -3.45
CA MET A 675 5.72 13.55 -2.42
C MET A 675 7.23 13.53 -2.20
N LEU A 676 8.03 13.53 -3.27
CA LEU A 676 9.50 13.58 -3.19
C LEU A 676 10.01 14.88 -2.54
N ALA A 677 9.43 16.03 -2.90
CA ALA A 677 9.76 17.33 -2.30
C ALA A 677 9.44 17.40 -0.79
N ARG A 678 8.50 16.55 -0.33
CA ARG A 678 8.10 16.40 1.07
C ARG A 678 8.71 15.16 1.76
N GLY A 679 9.74 14.55 1.15
CA GLY A 679 10.54 13.48 1.76
C GLY A 679 10.10 12.03 1.48
N VAL A 680 8.99 11.79 0.78
CA VAL A 680 8.50 10.43 0.45
C VAL A 680 9.04 9.99 -0.91
N ARG A 681 9.97 9.04 -0.94
CA ARG A 681 10.84 8.77 -2.11
C ARG A 681 10.25 7.76 -3.11
N GLY A 682 9.07 8.07 -3.65
CA GLY A 682 8.38 7.20 -4.61
C GLY A 682 9.15 6.96 -5.92
N ALA A 683 8.92 5.82 -6.57
CA ALA A 683 9.51 5.47 -7.85
C ALA A 683 8.92 6.27 -9.04
N VAL A 684 9.68 6.37 -10.14
CA VAL A 684 9.19 6.96 -11.39
C VAL A 684 8.24 6.00 -12.13
N ILE A 685 7.19 6.54 -12.75
CA ILE A 685 6.14 5.73 -13.42
C ILE A 685 6.12 5.82 -14.95
N SER A 686 6.98 6.66 -15.52
CA SER A 686 7.23 6.78 -16.97
C SER A 686 8.65 7.32 -17.22
N GLN A 687 8.99 7.53 -18.50
CA GLN A 687 10.23 8.20 -18.88
C GLN A 687 10.06 9.72 -18.73
N LEU A 688 11.12 10.45 -18.33
CA LEU A 688 11.10 11.92 -18.24
C LEU A 688 10.60 12.61 -19.53
N PHE A 689 10.93 12.04 -20.71
CA PHE A 689 10.39 12.51 -21.98
C PHE A 689 8.85 12.56 -21.99
N CYS A 690 8.18 11.55 -21.44
CA CYS A 690 6.71 11.52 -21.38
C CYS A 690 6.14 12.58 -20.42
N GLY A 691 6.86 12.95 -19.34
CA GLY A 691 6.45 14.05 -18.47
C GLY A 691 6.49 15.41 -19.18
N GLN A 692 7.46 15.61 -20.07
CA GLN A 692 7.68 16.89 -20.76
C GLN A 692 7.01 16.99 -22.14
N SER A 693 6.59 15.89 -22.75
CA SER A 693 5.94 15.86 -24.06
C SER A 693 4.40 15.88 -23.97
N PRO A 694 3.70 16.30 -25.05
CA PRO A 694 2.26 16.10 -25.20
C PRO A 694 1.84 14.66 -24.87
N LEU A 695 0.63 14.49 -24.34
CA LEU A 695 0.16 13.19 -23.85
C LEU A 695 0.14 12.12 -24.97
N GLU A 696 -0.12 12.55 -26.19
CA GLU A 696 -0.18 11.72 -27.41
C GLU A 696 1.18 11.11 -27.79
N ASP A 697 2.30 11.79 -27.50
CA ASP A 697 3.65 11.33 -27.86
C ASP A 697 4.10 10.07 -27.08
N CYS A 698 3.41 9.77 -25.96
CA CYS A 698 3.57 8.53 -25.20
C CYS A 698 2.27 7.70 -25.13
N ALA A 699 1.38 7.86 -26.11
CA ALA A 699 0.29 6.93 -26.38
C ALA A 699 0.79 5.68 -27.16
N ALA A 700 -0.01 4.61 -27.14
CA ALA A 700 0.25 3.34 -27.84
C ALA A 700 -0.99 2.91 -28.65
#